data_AF-A0A2R6DUR9-F1
#
_entry.id   AF-A0A2R6DUR9-F1
#
_cell.length_a   1.000
_cell.length_b   1.000
_cell.length_c   1.000
_cell.angle_alpha   90.00
_cell.angle_beta   90.00
_cell.angle_gamma   90.00
#
_symmetry.space_group_name_H-M   'P 1'
#
loop_
_entity.id
_entity.type
_entity.pdbx_description
1 polymer ?
#
loop_
_entity_poly.entity_id
_entity_poly.type
_entity_poly.pdbx_seq_one_letter_code
_entity_poly.pdbx_strand_id
1 'polypeptide(L)'
;MVRTTATVVLGCLFAVGFVAAGVGAVTGGSTLQELEGSGTADDPYVITDAEELQAIEDDLDAHYELGTDIDAGGTADWNRGSGFEPIGTADQQVAATFAGTLDGQGHTVRGLTIDRDSSNEALLAKSTGVVENVSFEAASVDGARKTAVVVGVNEGTIRNITVGGEVSGQQSVGAVAGVNEGTITESRSDASVSGTEAVGGLVGDNGGEVTDSFTTGSVEGTRNVGGLVGTLHGTVTTAYASGNVSGEHSVGGLVGYSWTERGDELLENTYATGRVAGNGNVGGLVGHLQIDASDSFATGEVTGSFNVGGIVGRLEGPTPSALQWDVDTTGQRNGIGGGNAPVRGASTDELTGTAATDRAFYDGAIWTATDSYPVFDWELDGVELAIADSPIVAGNTTRTTVTVDLVDGTTVTASETASYDLDTSVTTVDEGVVEAQAAGETEVTATVGEFSDSASVAVLSRADVSVVEAGIAAEGAVSGSEAVAEATVENTGDIPGSAAVAVTVAGEEVANETVTVAAGAEETVTLTWAIDEGPGEYDVRVAGEDVGPVTVVYGTAVTLADVDAPEAVEPGEGYEVEASFANEADVTLAVPVTYAVGNEEREQVVTIDPGSSTVTFSETAPDSAGTAVEHTVAYDGSAGSATVDGPRRAGVGRRRRHRRGDRDRREHGQHRGDD
;
A
#
# COMPACT_ATOMS: atom_id res chain seq x y z
N MET A 1 41.77 -94.64 -12.81
CA MET A 1 42.85 -94.01 -13.59
C MET A 1 42.64 -92.51 -13.58
N VAL A 2 43.60 -91.78 -12.99
CA VAL A 2 44.06 -90.40 -13.26
C VAL A 2 43.03 -89.31 -13.65
N ARG A 3 42.89 -88.33 -12.73
CA ARG A 3 42.76 -86.84 -12.84
C ARG A 3 41.86 -86.27 -13.96
N THR A 4 40.95 -85.33 -13.70
CA THR A 4 41.23 -83.93 -13.32
C THR A 4 39.92 -83.20 -12.97
N THR A 5 40.06 -82.24 -12.05
CA THR A 5 39.20 -81.16 -11.54
C THR A 5 38.29 -80.46 -12.57
N ALA A 6 37.11 -80.00 -12.13
CA ALA A 6 36.69 -78.58 -12.22
C ALA A 6 35.27 -78.35 -11.63
N THR A 7 35.22 -77.48 -10.63
CA THR A 7 34.04 -76.79 -10.09
C THR A 7 33.35 -75.96 -11.18
N VAL A 8 32.02 -76.01 -11.28
CA VAL A 8 31.22 -75.04 -12.05
C VAL A 8 30.24 -74.35 -11.10
N VAL A 9 30.42 -73.04 -11.01
CA VAL A 9 29.55 -72.05 -10.36
C VAL A 9 28.33 -71.83 -11.25
N LEU A 10 27.16 -71.71 -10.61
CA LEU A 10 25.87 -71.45 -11.21
C LEU A 10 25.87 -70.07 -11.87
N GLY A 11 25.70 -70.03 -13.19
CA GLY A 11 25.54 -68.83 -14.00
C GLY A 11 24.23 -68.90 -14.79
N CYS A 12 23.49 -67.80 -14.75
CA CYS A 12 22.19 -67.57 -15.38
C CYS A 12 22.12 -68.03 -16.85
N LEU A 13 20.97 -68.58 -17.25
CA LEU A 13 20.64 -68.78 -18.66
C LEU A 13 19.26 -68.21 -18.96
N PHE A 14 19.28 -67.18 -19.81
CA PHE A 14 18.16 -66.55 -20.51
C PHE A 14 17.21 -67.57 -21.15
N ALA A 15 15.92 -67.29 -21.08
CA ALA A 15 14.92 -67.83 -22.00
C ALA A 15 14.12 -66.67 -22.60
N VAL A 16 14.41 -66.38 -23.85
CA VAL A 16 13.68 -65.47 -24.75
C VAL A 16 12.37 -66.15 -25.18
N GLY A 17 11.27 -65.41 -25.20
CA GLY A 17 9.97 -65.91 -25.65
C GLY A 17 9.04 -64.82 -26.20
N PHE A 18 9.20 -64.55 -27.50
CA PHE A 18 8.21 -64.05 -28.47
C PHE A 18 7.63 -62.62 -28.36
N VAL A 19 8.16 -61.77 -29.23
CA VAL A 19 7.54 -60.55 -29.79
C VAL A 19 6.45 -60.94 -30.79
N ALA A 20 5.23 -60.43 -30.61
CA ALA A 20 4.23 -60.29 -31.67
C ALA A 20 4.18 -58.82 -32.09
N ALA A 21 4.57 -58.58 -33.35
CA ALA A 21 4.70 -57.26 -33.93
C ALA A 21 3.33 -56.61 -34.20
N GLY A 22 3.13 -55.44 -33.60
CA GLY A 22 2.11 -54.45 -33.93
C GLY A 22 2.68 -53.06 -33.64
N VAL A 23 3.80 -52.74 -34.29
CA VAL A 23 4.55 -51.49 -34.06
C VAL A 23 3.89 -50.36 -34.85
N GLY A 24 3.10 -49.54 -34.17
CA GLY A 24 3.15 -48.10 -34.37
C GLY A 24 4.21 -47.58 -33.41
N ALA A 25 5.39 -47.23 -33.92
CA ALA A 25 6.47 -46.71 -33.11
C ALA A 25 6.11 -45.30 -32.65
N VAL A 26 5.93 -45.09 -31.35
CA VAL A 26 6.27 -43.82 -30.72
C VAL A 26 7.79 -43.77 -30.76
N THR A 27 8.35 -42.91 -31.60
CA THR A 27 9.78 -42.64 -31.62
C THR A 27 10.07 -41.64 -30.50
N GLY A 28 10.45 -42.14 -29.31
CA GLY A 28 11.09 -41.33 -28.27
C GLY A 28 10.39 -41.20 -26.92
N GLY A 29 9.73 -42.24 -26.40
CA GLY A 29 9.29 -42.23 -24.98
C GLY A 29 10.41 -42.68 -24.05
N SER A 30 10.72 -41.90 -23.02
CA SER A 30 11.64 -42.26 -21.93
C SER A 30 11.10 -43.47 -21.16
N THR A 31 11.98 -44.40 -20.78
CA THR A 31 11.65 -45.50 -19.87
C THR A 31 12.16 -45.19 -18.46
N LEU A 32 11.59 -45.77 -17.39
CA LEU A 32 12.07 -45.52 -16.01
C LEU A 32 13.58 -45.73 -15.81
N GLN A 33 14.21 -46.59 -16.62
CA GLN A 33 15.66 -46.85 -16.57
C GLN A 33 16.53 -45.66 -17.00
N GLU A 34 15.92 -44.66 -17.64
CA GLU A 34 16.59 -43.47 -18.14
C GLU A 34 16.40 -42.25 -17.22
N LEU A 35 15.52 -42.35 -16.23
CA LEU A 35 15.26 -41.30 -15.23
C LEU A 35 16.39 -41.23 -14.19
N GLU A 36 16.61 -40.04 -13.64
CA GLU A 36 17.41 -39.87 -12.42
C GLU A 36 16.63 -40.40 -11.21
N GLY A 37 17.34 -41.02 -10.25
CA GLY A 37 16.75 -41.66 -9.08
C GLY A 37 16.51 -43.17 -9.23
N SER A 38 15.98 -43.79 -8.17
CA SER A 38 15.68 -45.23 -8.13
C SER A 38 14.22 -45.56 -7.81
N GLY A 39 13.37 -44.54 -7.70
CA GLY A 39 11.94 -44.68 -7.40
C GLY A 39 11.65 -45.05 -5.94
N THR A 40 12.64 -44.97 -5.05
CA THR A 40 12.46 -45.21 -3.62
C THR A 40 12.13 -43.92 -2.88
N ALA A 41 11.55 -43.99 -1.69
CA ALA A 41 11.22 -42.80 -0.92
C ALA A 41 12.44 -41.90 -0.60
N ASP A 42 13.63 -42.47 -0.45
CA ASP A 42 14.88 -41.73 -0.17
C ASP A 42 15.58 -41.23 -1.46
N ASP A 43 15.14 -41.71 -2.63
CA ASP A 43 15.75 -41.46 -3.94
C ASP A 43 14.66 -41.61 -5.03
N PRO A 44 13.69 -40.69 -5.07
CA PRO A 44 12.56 -40.73 -6.00
C PRO A 44 13.03 -40.55 -7.43
N TYR A 45 12.22 -41.00 -8.39
CA TYR A 45 12.46 -40.68 -9.80
C TYR A 45 12.21 -39.20 -10.06
N VAL A 46 13.16 -38.53 -10.73
CA VAL A 46 13.03 -37.12 -11.09
C VAL A 46 12.40 -37.00 -12.47
N ILE A 47 11.29 -36.28 -12.56
CA ILE A 47 10.53 -36.01 -13.79
C ILE A 47 10.81 -34.59 -14.28
N THR A 48 11.20 -34.45 -15.54
CA THR A 48 11.63 -33.17 -16.14
C THR A 48 10.93 -32.82 -17.45
N ASP A 49 10.19 -33.75 -18.06
CA ASP A 49 9.34 -33.47 -19.22
C ASP A 49 8.04 -34.29 -19.22
N ALA A 50 7.20 -34.05 -20.24
CA ALA A 50 5.88 -34.68 -20.35
C ALA A 50 5.97 -36.18 -20.69
N GLU A 51 6.98 -36.59 -21.46
CA GLU A 51 7.23 -37.99 -21.79
C GLU A 51 7.64 -38.80 -20.56
N GLU A 52 8.49 -38.22 -19.69
CA GLU A 52 8.86 -38.78 -18.39
C GLU A 52 7.65 -38.83 -17.44
N LEU A 53 6.78 -37.82 -17.46
CA LEU A 53 5.52 -37.84 -16.71
C LEU A 53 4.63 -39.03 -17.12
N GLN A 54 4.57 -39.35 -18.42
CA GLN A 54 3.85 -40.54 -18.92
C GLN A 54 4.51 -41.86 -18.48
N ALA A 55 5.82 -41.86 -18.19
CA ALA A 55 6.57 -43.04 -17.78
C ALA A 55 6.25 -43.52 -16.36
N ILE A 56 5.51 -42.74 -15.56
CA ILE A 56 4.98 -43.18 -14.25
C ILE A 56 4.17 -44.49 -14.39
N GLU A 57 3.54 -44.72 -15.55
CA GLU A 57 2.81 -45.95 -15.87
C GLU A 57 3.64 -47.24 -15.69
N ASP A 58 4.95 -47.16 -15.82
CA ASP A 58 5.84 -48.32 -15.77
C ASP A 58 6.05 -48.85 -14.33
N ASP A 59 5.85 -48.02 -13.28
CA ASP A 59 5.95 -48.42 -11.87
C ASP A 59 5.07 -47.55 -10.95
N LEU A 60 3.82 -47.98 -10.79
CA LEU A 60 2.80 -47.26 -10.04
C LEU A 60 3.01 -47.23 -8.51
N ASP A 61 3.96 -48.02 -7.99
CA ASP A 61 4.28 -48.10 -6.55
C ASP A 61 5.48 -47.20 -6.17
N ALA A 62 6.19 -46.64 -7.16
CA ALA A 62 7.40 -45.85 -6.96
C ALA A 62 7.13 -44.41 -6.50
N HIS A 63 8.16 -43.73 -6.02
CA HIS A 63 8.11 -42.32 -5.63
C HIS A 63 8.71 -41.45 -6.74
N TYR A 64 8.06 -40.32 -7.00
CA TYR A 64 8.36 -39.39 -8.08
C TYR A 64 8.41 -37.97 -7.53
N GLU A 65 9.33 -37.17 -8.07
CA GLU A 65 9.36 -35.73 -7.85
C GLU A 65 9.51 -34.98 -9.18
N LEU A 66 8.90 -33.80 -9.30
CA LEU A 66 9.21 -32.91 -10.42
C LEU A 66 10.56 -32.22 -10.14
N GLY A 67 11.45 -32.24 -11.13
CA GLY A 67 12.74 -31.53 -11.08
C GLY A 67 12.74 -30.16 -11.77
N THR A 68 11.67 -29.85 -12.50
CA THR A 68 11.44 -28.59 -13.20
C THR A 68 9.95 -28.43 -13.50
N ASP A 69 9.56 -27.24 -13.91
CA ASP A 69 8.28 -27.04 -14.61
C ASP A 69 8.24 -27.88 -15.90
N ILE A 70 7.08 -28.49 -16.15
CA ILE A 70 6.83 -29.40 -17.27
C ILE A 70 6.00 -28.68 -18.34
N ASP A 71 6.51 -28.60 -19.57
CA ASP A 71 5.74 -28.17 -20.74
C ASP A 71 5.01 -29.39 -21.35
N ALA A 72 3.73 -29.54 -21.02
CA ALA A 72 2.86 -30.60 -21.52
C ALA A 72 1.98 -30.15 -22.70
N GLY A 73 2.23 -28.97 -23.28
CA GLY A 73 1.44 -28.45 -24.42
C GLY A 73 1.49 -29.35 -25.66
N GLY A 74 2.59 -30.10 -25.83
CA GLY A 74 2.73 -31.08 -26.90
C GLY A 74 1.78 -32.28 -26.80
N THR A 75 1.21 -32.54 -25.62
CA THR A 75 0.32 -33.69 -25.39
C THR A 75 -0.95 -33.60 -26.22
N ALA A 76 -1.40 -32.42 -26.65
CA ALA A 76 -2.57 -32.25 -27.51
C ALA A 76 -2.49 -33.06 -28.83
N ASP A 77 -1.29 -33.28 -29.38
CA ASP A 77 -1.09 -34.07 -30.60
C ASP A 77 -0.87 -35.56 -30.34
N TRP A 78 -0.76 -35.97 -29.06
CA TRP A 78 -0.50 -37.35 -28.68
C TRP A 78 -1.71 -38.24 -28.94
N ASN A 79 -1.46 -39.54 -29.07
CA ASN A 79 -2.51 -40.57 -29.20
C ASN A 79 -3.53 -40.29 -30.30
N ARG A 80 -3.08 -39.69 -31.42
CA ARG A 80 -3.91 -39.27 -32.57
C ARG A 80 -4.89 -38.14 -32.23
N GLY A 81 -4.48 -37.23 -31.35
CA GLY A 81 -5.26 -36.09 -30.90
C GLY A 81 -6.08 -36.36 -29.63
N SER A 82 -5.98 -37.55 -29.05
CA SER A 82 -6.69 -37.86 -27.80
C SER A 82 -5.98 -37.33 -26.55
N GLY A 83 -4.78 -36.77 -26.66
CA GLY A 83 -4.07 -36.22 -25.50
C GLY A 83 -3.21 -37.25 -24.75
N PHE A 84 -2.74 -36.84 -23.58
CA PHE A 84 -1.99 -37.64 -22.60
C PHE A 84 -2.79 -38.86 -22.13
N GLU A 85 -2.22 -40.07 -22.11
CA GLU A 85 -2.94 -41.26 -21.66
C GLU A 85 -3.00 -41.32 -20.13
N PRO A 86 -4.18 -41.40 -19.51
CA PRO A 86 -4.29 -41.53 -18.05
C PRO A 86 -3.38 -42.61 -17.49
N ILE A 87 -2.67 -42.29 -16.41
CA ILE A 87 -1.80 -43.22 -15.69
C ILE A 87 -2.67 -44.14 -14.82
N GLY A 88 -2.42 -45.43 -14.94
CA GLY A 88 -3.19 -46.50 -14.34
C GLY A 88 -4.52 -46.74 -15.06
N THR A 89 -5.29 -47.66 -14.51
CA THR A 89 -6.64 -47.97 -14.98
C THR A 89 -7.54 -48.31 -13.82
N ALA A 90 -8.74 -47.73 -13.80
CA ALA A 90 -9.76 -48.07 -12.82
C ALA A 90 -10.81 -49.06 -13.38
N ASP A 91 -10.44 -49.86 -14.38
CA ASP A 91 -11.29 -50.93 -14.90
C ASP A 91 -11.53 -52.01 -13.83
N GLN A 92 -12.77 -52.46 -13.68
CA GLN A 92 -13.15 -53.48 -12.69
C GLN A 92 -12.52 -54.86 -12.94
N GLN A 93 -11.94 -55.11 -14.12
CA GLN A 93 -11.37 -56.40 -14.52
C GLN A 93 -9.85 -56.44 -14.36
N VAL A 94 -9.18 -55.30 -14.53
CA VAL A 94 -7.73 -55.12 -14.34
C VAL A 94 -7.54 -53.72 -13.79
N ALA A 95 -7.53 -53.57 -12.46
CA ALA A 95 -7.24 -52.28 -11.83
C ALA A 95 -5.72 -52.13 -11.68
N ALA A 96 -5.18 -51.04 -12.21
CA ALA A 96 -3.82 -50.59 -11.98
C ALA A 96 -3.93 -49.23 -11.28
N THR A 97 -3.63 -49.21 -9.98
CA THR A 97 -3.82 -48.05 -9.12
C THR A 97 -2.46 -47.44 -8.80
N PHE A 98 -2.35 -46.12 -8.90
CA PHE A 98 -1.18 -45.41 -8.40
C PHE A 98 -1.15 -45.48 -6.86
N ALA A 99 -0.11 -46.10 -6.30
CA ALA A 99 0.07 -46.25 -4.86
C ALA A 99 1.32 -45.53 -4.33
N GLY A 100 2.14 -45.01 -5.24
CA GLY A 100 3.35 -44.25 -4.96
C GLY A 100 3.12 -42.81 -4.48
N THR A 101 4.15 -41.98 -4.66
CA THR A 101 4.10 -40.53 -4.37
C THR A 101 4.45 -39.74 -5.62
N LEU A 102 3.71 -38.68 -5.91
CA LEU A 102 4.08 -37.65 -6.88
C LEU A 102 4.16 -36.31 -6.15
N ASP A 103 5.38 -35.86 -5.88
CA ASP A 103 5.66 -34.54 -5.29
C ASP A 103 6.06 -33.53 -6.37
N GLY A 104 5.27 -32.48 -6.54
CA GLY A 104 5.58 -31.41 -7.48
C GLY A 104 6.73 -30.52 -7.06
N GLN A 105 7.14 -30.52 -5.79
CA GLN A 105 8.16 -29.61 -5.24
C GLN A 105 7.89 -28.11 -5.57
N GLY A 106 6.62 -27.74 -5.78
CA GLY A 106 6.21 -26.39 -6.20
C GLY A 106 6.27 -26.13 -7.70
N HIS A 107 6.62 -27.11 -8.52
CA HIS A 107 6.68 -26.98 -9.98
C HIS A 107 5.31 -27.02 -10.66
N THR A 108 5.27 -26.49 -11.88
CA THR A 108 4.05 -26.38 -12.69
C THR A 108 4.06 -27.33 -13.89
N VAL A 109 2.96 -28.03 -14.14
CA VAL A 109 2.65 -28.72 -15.40
C VAL A 109 1.77 -27.82 -16.27
N ARG A 110 2.26 -27.39 -17.43
CA ARG A 110 1.58 -26.43 -18.30
C ARG A 110 0.99 -27.08 -19.55
N GLY A 111 -0.25 -26.77 -19.89
CA GLY A 111 -0.85 -27.15 -21.17
C GLY A 111 -1.21 -28.63 -21.33
N LEU A 112 -1.35 -29.37 -20.23
CA LEU A 112 -1.75 -30.78 -20.26
C LEU A 112 -3.10 -30.96 -20.98
N THR A 113 -3.15 -31.83 -21.99
CA THR A 113 -4.38 -32.12 -22.74
C THR A 113 -4.80 -33.57 -22.58
N ILE A 114 -6.06 -33.82 -22.24
CA ILE A 114 -6.69 -35.16 -22.20
C ILE A 114 -8.06 -35.04 -22.90
N ASP A 115 -8.26 -35.72 -24.03
CA ASP A 115 -9.51 -35.69 -24.82
C ASP A 115 -9.95 -37.13 -25.15
N ARG A 116 -10.78 -37.71 -24.26
CA ARG A 116 -11.20 -39.12 -24.33
C ARG A 116 -12.63 -39.34 -23.86
N ASP A 117 -13.46 -39.94 -24.71
CA ASP A 117 -14.83 -40.36 -24.36
C ASP A 117 -14.85 -41.73 -23.63
N SER A 118 -14.24 -41.82 -22.45
CA SER A 118 -14.11 -43.05 -21.64
C SER A 118 -14.51 -42.80 -20.17
N SER A 119 -14.07 -43.63 -19.22
CA SER A 119 -14.10 -43.31 -17.79
C SER A 119 -12.69 -43.15 -17.21
N ASN A 120 -12.60 -42.27 -16.21
CA ASN A 120 -11.42 -41.92 -15.39
C ASN A 120 -10.41 -41.06 -16.15
N GLU A 121 -10.92 -40.03 -16.82
CA GLU A 121 -10.13 -39.06 -17.59
C GLU A 121 -9.47 -38.05 -16.67
N ALA A 122 -8.25 -38.34 -16.27
CA ALA A 122 -7.36 -37.46 -15.54
C ALA A 122 -5.90 -37.87 -15.72
N LEU A 123 -4.95 -37.09 -15.20
CA LEU A 123 -3.54 -37.49 -15.15
C LEU A 123 -3.39 -38.89 -14.54
N LEU A 124 -4.00 -39.11 -13.37
CA LEU A 124 -4.09 -40.43 -12.73
C LEU A 124 -5.53 -40.97 -12.84
N ALA A 125 -5.72 -42.15 -13.40
CA ALA A 125 -7.04 -42.77 -13.45
C ALA A 125 -7.58 -43.08 -12.04
N LYS A 126 -6.72 -43.59 -11.15
CA LYS A 126 -7.03 -43.88 -9.76
C LYS A 126 -5.78 -43.84 -8.89
N SER A 127 -5.88 -43.25 -7.69
CA SER A 127 -4.79 -43.15 -6.71
C SER A 127 -5.20 -43.63 -5.32
N THR A 128 -4.37 -44.45 -4.69
CA THR A 128 -4.33 -44.70 -3.23
C THR A 128 -3.06 -44.09 -2.59
N GLY A 129 -2.21 -43.48 -3.41
CA GLY A 129 -0.94 -42.89 -3.01
C GLY A 129 -1.06 -41.44 -2.56
N VAL A 130 0.01 -40.68 -2.72
CA VAL A 130 0.10 -39.25 -2.37
C VAL A 130 0.39 -38.43 -3.63
N VAL A 131 -0.37 -37.36 -3.83
CA VAL A 131 -0.08 -36.33 -4.85
C VAL A 131 -0.02 -34.98 -4.15
N GLU A 132 1.11 -34.29 -4.25
CA GLU A 132 1.28 -33.03 -3.53
C GLU A 132 2.13 -31.98 -4.25
N ASN A 133 1.98 -30.72 -3.86
CA ASN A 133 2.84 -29.59 -4.23
C ASN A 133 3.00 -29.35 -5.74
N VAL A 134 1.99 -29.64 -6.55
CA VAL A 134 2.03 -29.45 -8.01
C VAL A 134 0.95 -28.47 -8.46
N SER A 135 1.32 -27.59 -9.38
CA SER A 135 0.38 -26.69 -10.06
C SER A 135 0.12 -27.14 -11.48
N PHE A 136 -1.12 -27.06 -11.94
CA PHE A 136 -1.51 -27.29 -13.33
C PHE A 136 -1.99 -25.97 -13.93
N GLU A 137 -1.34 -25.50 -14.99
CA GLU A 137 -1.68 -24.24 -15.67
C GLU A 137 -2.18 -24.54 -17.08
N ALA A 138 -3.31 -23.95 -17.46
CA ALA A 138 -3.92 -24.12 -18.77
C ALA A 138 -4.14 -25.59 -19.17
N ALA A 139 -4.56 -26.43 -18.22
CA ALA A 139 -4.97 -27.80 -18.52
C ALA A 139 -6.27 -27.82 -19.35
N SER A 140 -6.41 -28.77 -20.26
CA SER A 140 -7.62 -28.99 -21.05
C SER A 140 -8.01 -30.46 -20.96
N VAL A 141 -9.10 -30.74 -20.25
CA VAL A 141 -9.60 -32.10 -20.07
C VAL A 141 -11.03 -32.18 -20.60
N ASP A 142 -11.27 -33.00 -21.62
CA ASP A 142 -12.59 -33.38 -22.11
C ASP A 142 -12.77 -34.90 -21.93
N GLY A 143 -13.72 -35.28 -21.07
CA GLY A 143 -13.94 -36.67 -20.66
C GLY A 143 -15.40 -37.07 -20.62
N ALA A 144 -15.71 -38.31 -20.24
CA ALA A 144 -17.10 -38.71 -20.02
C ALA A 144 -17.42 -38.97 -18.54
N ARG A 145 -16.62 -39.72 -17.79
CA ARG A 145 -16.98 -40.09 -16.41
C ARG A 145 -15.79 -40.02 -15.48
N LYS A 146 -15.96 -39.41 -14.31
CA LYS A 146 -14.89 -39.24 -13.30
C LYS A 146 -13.73 -38.45 -13.91
N THR A 147 -14.08 -37.27 -14.38
CA THR A 147 -13.22 -36.42 -15.20
C THR A 147 -12.61 -35.32 -14.34
N ALA A 148 -11.29 -35.20 -14.40
CA ALA A 148 -10.52 -34.20 -13.66
C ALA A 148 -9.15 -33.96 -14.28
N VAL A 149 -8.41 -32.96 -13.79
CA VAL A 149 -7.00 -32.77 -14.18
C VAL A 149 -6.10 -33.76 -13.43
N VAL A 150 -6.28 -33.89 -12.11
CA VAL A 150 -5.33 -34.62 -11.25
C VAL A 150 -5.69 -36.10 -11.18
N VAL A 151 -6.89 -36.44 -10.72
CA VAL A 151 -7.28 -37.83 -10.54
C VAL A 151 -8.75 -38.14 -10.85
N GLY A 152 -9.00 -39.27 -11.52
CA GLY A 152 -10.37 -39.75 -11.73
C GLY A 152 -11.01 -40.20 -10.42
N VAL A 153 -10.34 -41.08 -9.67
CA VAL A 153 -10.75 -41.56 -8.35
C VAL A 153 -9.63 -41.42 -7.32
N ASN A 154 -9.83 -40.59 -6.30
CA ASN A 154 -8.94 -40.51 -5.14
C ASN A 154 -9.40 -41.46 -4.02
N GLU A 155 -8.52 -42.34 -3.57
CA GLU A 155 -8.63 -43.13 -2.33
C GLU A 155 -7.40 -42.88 -1.41
N GLY A 156 -6.54 -41.93 -1.78
CA GLY A 156 -5.31 -41.57 -1.09
C GLY A 156 -5.33 -40.12 -0.59
N THR A 157 -4.18 -39.45 -0.63
CA THR A 157 -4.02 -38.07 -0.18
C THR A 157 -3.64 -37.15 -1.33
N ILE A 158 -4.38 -36.05 -1.46
CA ILE A 158 -4.07 -34.95 -2.35
C ILE A 158 -3.90 -33.70 -1.51
N ARG A 159 -2.79 -32.98 -1.69
CA ARG A 159 -2.48 -31.83 -0.86
C ARG A 159 -1.75 -30.74 -1.63
N ASN A 160 -2.06 -29.47 -1.36
CA ASN A 160 -1.34 -28.35 -1.96
C ASN A 160 -1.30 -28.42 -3.50
N ILE A 161 -2.48 -28.56 -4.11
CA ILE A 161 -2.64 -28.60 -5.57
C ILE A 161 -3.31 -27.32 -6.06
N THR A 162 -2.81 -26.76 -7.15
CA THR A 162 -3.47 -25.67 -7.87
C THR A 162 -3.86 -26.14 -9.27
N VAL A 163 -5.12 -25.92 -9.69
CA VAL A 163 -5.59 -26.29 -11.03
C VAL A 163 -6.23 -25.10 -11.74
N GLY A 164 -5.66 -24.71 -12.88
CA GLY A 164 -6.23 -23.75 -13.83
C GLY A 164 -6.45 -24.38 -15.21
N GLY A 165 -7.39 -23.81 -15.98
CA GLY A 165 -7.73 -24.28 -17.33
C GLY A 165 -9.21 -24.61 -17.52
N GLU A 166 -9.52 -25.62 -18.33
CA GLU A 166 -10.88 -26.04 -18.68
C GLU A 166 -11.06 -27.56 -18.48
N VAL A 167 -12.14 -27.93 -17.80
CA VAL A 167 -12.55 -29.32 -17.58
C VAL A 167 -13.99 -29.49 -18.04
N SER A 168 -14.23 -30.40 -18.98
CA SER A 168 -15.56 -30.77 -19.45
C SER A 168 -15.78 -32.28 -19.28
N GLY A 169 -16.97 -32.68 -18.83
CA GLY A 169 -17.33 -34.09 -18.82
C GLY A 169 -18.81 -34.37 -18.66
N GLN A 170 -19.21 -35.64 -18.59
CA GLN A 170 -20.64 -35.99 -18.46
C GLN A 170 -21.01 -36.25 -16.99
N GLN A 171 -20.25 -37.06 -16.26
CA GLN A 171 -20.59 -37.47 -14.89
C GLN A 171 -19.39 -37.39 -13.94
N SER A 172 -19.59 -36.86 -12.73
CA SER A 172 -18.55 -36.73 -11.70
C SER A 172 -17.36 -35.94 -12.24
N VAL A 173 -17.58 -34.64 -12.43
CA VAL A 173 -16.61 -33.72 -13.01
C VAL A 173 -16.12 -32.75 -11.94
N GLY A 174 -14.82 -32.71 -11.73
CA GLY A 174 -14.16 -31.77 -10.82
C GLY A 174 -12.77 -31.43 -11.31
N ALA A 175 -12.23 -30.25 -10.97
CA ALA A 175 -10.89 -29.89 -11.46
C ALA A 175 -9.79 -30.76 -10.85
N VAL A 176 -9.88 -31.08 -9.56
CA VAL A 176 -8.90 -31.92 -8.86
C VAL A 176 -9.29 -33.38 -8.94
N ALA A 177 -10.53 -33.72 -8.57
CA ALA A 177 -10.99 -35.10 -8.56
C ALA A 177 -12.36 -35.28 -9.19
N GLY A 178 -12.52 -36.33 -10.00
CA GLY A 178 -13.84 -36.77 -10.42
C GLY A 178 -14.63 -37.33 -9.24
N VAL A 179 -14.00 -38.26 -8.50
CA VAL A 179 -14.51 -38.86 -7.27
C VAL A 179 -13.44 -38.79 -6.18
N ASN A 180 -13.82 -38.39 -4.98
CA ASN A 180 -12.97 -38.43 -3.80
C ASN A 180 -13.56 -39.35 -2.71
N GLU A 181 -12.81 -40.38 -2.34
CA GLU A 181 -13.02 -41.29 -1.20
C GLU A 181 -11.88 -41.17 -0.17
N GLY A 182 -10.85 -40.37 -0.49
CA GLY A 182 -9.69 -40.10 0.36
C GLY A 182 -9.73 -38.69 0.94
N THR A 183 -8.57 -38.06 1.03
CA THR A 183 -8.40 -36.71 1.59
C THR A 183 -7.90 -35.74 0.53
N ILE A 184 -8.50 -34.56 0.45
CA ILE A 184 -8.05 -33.41 -0.33
C ILE A 184 -7.88 -32.23 0.63
N THR A 185 -6.68 -31.66 0.70
CA THR A 185 -6.36 -30.54 1.59
C THR A 185 -5.58 -29.43 0.89
N GLU A 186 -5.71 -28.18 1.33
CA GLU A 186 -4.92 -27.05 0.83
C GLU A 186 -4.95 -26.93 -0.70
N SER A 187 -6.07 -27.29 -1.33
CA SER A 187 -6.15 -27.42 -2.79
C SER A 187 -7.10 -26.38 -3.37
N ARG A 188 -6.72 -25.82 -4.51
CA ARG A 188 -7.46 -24.73 -5.14
C ARG A 188 -7.63 -24.91 -6.64
N SER A 189 -8.69 -24.32 -7.18
CA SER A 189 -8.95 -24.33 -8.61
C SER A 189 -9.57 -23.02 -9.11
N ASP A 190 -8.94 -22.42 -10.12
CA ASP A 190 -9.50 -21.33 -10.95
C ASP A 190 -10.08 -21.86 -12.28
N ALA A 191 -10.04 -23.17 -12.50
CA ALA A 191 -10.49 -23.80 -13.74
C ALA A 191 -11.99 -23.64 -13.98
N SER A 192 -12.37 -23.43 -15.25
CA SER A 192 -13.76 -23.50 -15.69
C SER A 192 -14.19 -24.96 -15.80
N VAL A 193 -15.25 -25.35 -15.09
CA VAL A 193 -15.74 -26.73 -15.06
C VAL A 193 -17.14 -26.82 -15.66
N SER A 194 -17.34 -27.73 -16.61
CA SER A 194 -18.63 -27.99 -17.23
C SER A 194 -19.01 -29.47 -17.21
N GLY A 195 -20.28 -29.79 -16.98
CA GLY A 195 -20.75 -31.16 -17.18
C GLY A 195 -22.23 -31.43 -17.01
N THR A 196 -22.63 -32.70 -17.00
CA THR A 196 -24.06 -33.05 -16.91
C THR A 196 -24.50 -33.40 -15.50
N GLU A 197 -23.75 -34.21 -14.76
CA GLU A 197 -24.15 -34.74 -13.47
C GLU A 197 -23.00 -34.75 -12.46
N ALA A 198 -23.25 -34.29 -11.23
CA ALA A 198 -22.27 -34.19 -10.16
C ALA A 198 -21.05 -33.37 -10.62
N VAL A 199 -21.29 -32.07 -10.77
CA VAL A 199 -20.29 -31.11 -11.29
C VAL A 199 -19.89 -30.19 -10.14
N GLY A 200 -18.62 -30.25 -9.74
CA GLY A 200 -18.03 -29.39 -8.73
C GLY A 200 -16.82 -28.66 -9.28
N GLY A 201 -16.51 -27.46 -8.79
CA GLY A 201 -15.28 -26.76 -9.21
C GLY A 201 -14.01 -27.48 -8.76
N LEU A 202 -14.05 -28.20 -7.63
CA LEU A 202 -12.93 -28.98 -7.11
C LEU A 202 -13.16 -30.48 -7.27
N VAL A 203 -14.33 -30.96 -6.82
CA VAL A 203 -14.67 -32.40 -6.78
C VAL A 203 -16.06 -32.65 -7.35
N GLY A 204 -16.19 -33.60 -8.28
CA GLY A 204 -17.50 -34.00 -8.80
C GLY A 204 -18.36 -34.69 -7.75
N ASP A 205 -17.85 -35.79 -7.19
CA ASP A 205 -18.50 -36.59 -6.15
C ASP A 205 -17.57 -36.84 -4.96
N ASN A 206 -17.95 -36.37 -3.77
CA ASN A 206 -17.14 -36.43 -2.56
C ASN A 206 -17.77 -37.35 -1.50
N GLY A 207 -17.19 -38.54 -1.31
CA GLY A 207 -17.43 -39.44 -0.17
C GLY A 207 -16.32 -39.39 0.90
N GLY A 208 -15.21 -38.70 0.61
CA GLY A 208 -14.07 -38.48 1.50
C GLY A 208 -14.08 -37.11 2.18
N GLU A 209 -12.89 -36.60 2.49
CA GLU A 209 -12.66 -35.32 3.19
C GLU A 209 -12.09 -34.27 2.22
N VAL A 210 -12.65 -33.05 2.30
CA VAL A 210 -12.13 -31.84 1.65
C VAL A 210 -11.99 -30.75 2.70
N THR A 211 -10.77 -30.24 2.89
CA THR A 211 -10.48 -29.22 3.92
C THR A 211 -9.50 -28.16 3.43
N ASP A 212 -9.61 -26.93 3.96
CA ASP A 212 -8.71 -25.80 3.64
C ASP A 212 -8.56 -25.58 2.12
N SER A 213 -9.67 -25.65 1.39
CA SER A 213 -9.67 -25.74 -0.07
C SER A 213 -10.69 -24.81 -0.69
N PHE A 214 -10.41 -24.31 -1.90
CA PHE A 214 -11.29 -23.30 -2.52
C PHE A 214 -11.37 -23.33 -4.04
N THR A 215 -12.41 -22.70 -4.59
CA THR A 215 -12.59 -22.54 -6.04
C THR A 215 -12.99 -21.13 -6.41
N THR A 216 -12.41 -20.61 -7.50
CA THR A 216 -12.75 -19.29 -8.07
C THR A 216 -13.29 -19.40 -9.51
N GLY A 217 -13.05 -20.54 -10.18
CA GLY A 217 -13.51 -20.82 -11.53
C GLY A 217 -15.03 -21.03 -11.64
N SER A 218 -15.59 -20.72 -12.81
CA SER A 218 -17.04 -20.91 -13.05
C SER A 218 -17.42 -22.38 -13.21
N VAL A 219 -18.60 -22.75 -12.71
CA VAL A 219 -19.15 -24.10 -12.80
C VAL A 219 -20.49 -24.09 -13.53
N GLU A 220 -20.59 -24.85 -14.62
CA GLU A 220 -21.83 -25.03 -15.38
C GLU A 220 -22.23 -26.51 -15.42
N GLY A 221 -23.49 -26.82 -15.12
CA GLY A 221 -23.97 -28.17 -15.38
C GLY A 221 -25.47 -28.36 -15.34
N THR A 222 -25.92 -29.61 -15.38
CA THR A 222 -27.37 -29.91 -15.40
C THR A 222 -27.88 -30.36 -14.04
N ARG A 223 -27.27 -31.40 -13.44
CA ARG A 223 -27.75 -32.06 -12.22
C ARG A 223 -26.67 -32.06 -11.14
N ASN A 224 -27.01 -31.63 -9.94
CA ASN A 224 -26.11 -31.56 -8.78
C ASN A 224 -24.85 -30.75 -9.11
N VAL A 225 -25.02 -29.42 -9.15
CA VAL A 225 -23.96 -28.47 -9.52
C VAL A 225 -23.58 -27.66 -8.28
N GLY A 226 -22.33 -27.73 -7.87
CA GLY A 226 -21.78 -26.95 -6.75
C GLY A 226 -20.53 -26.19 -7.16
N GLY A 227 -20.28 -25.03 -6.57
CA GLY A 227 -19.04 -24.29 -6.85
C GLY A 227 -17.79 -25.03 -6.38
N LEU A 228 -17.88 -25.80 -5.29
CA LEU A 228 -16.80 -26.64 -4.78
C LEU A 228 -17.05 -28.12 -5.08
N VAL A 229 -18.21 -28.63 -4.67
CA VAL A 229 -18.56 -30.06 -4.73
C VAL A 229 -19.91 -30.28 -5.42
N GLY A 230 -19.97 -31.15 -6.43
CA GLY A 230 -21.22 -31.49 -7.10
C GLY A 230 -22.16 -32.29 -6.21
N THR A 231 -21.71 -33.48 -5.79
CA THR A 231 -22.42 -34.37 -4.85
C THR A 231 -21.59 -34.62 -3.60
N LEU A 232 -22.19 -34.49 -2.42
CA LEU A 232 -21.54 -34.66 -1.12
C LEU A 232 -22.18 -35.79 -0.32
N HIS A 233 -21.36 -36.74 0.09
CA HIS A 233 -21.67 -37.81 1.03
C HIS A 233 -20.45 -38.18 1.90
N GLY A 234 -19.64 -37.16 2.19
CA GLY A 234 -18.48 -37.21 3.08
C GLY A 234 -18.42 -35.90 3.87
N THR A 235 -17.20 -35.37 4.06
CA THR A 235 -16.96 -34.16 4.86
C THR A 235 -16.37 -33.04 4.03
N VAL A 236 -16.87 -31.82 4.23
CA VAL A 236 -16.28 -30.58 3.72
C VAL A 236 -16.16 -29.59 4.88
N THR A 237 -14.94 -29.13 5.16
CA THR A 237 -14.65 -28.18 6.24
C THR A 237 -13.71 -27.07 5.81
N THR A 238 -13.86 -25.87 6.37
CA THR A 238 -12.93 -24.74 6.16
C THR A 238 -12.65 -24.47 4.67
N ALA A 239 -13.70 -24.44 3.87
CA ALA A 239 -13.61 -24.42 2.41
C ALA A 239 -14.61 -23.44 1.79
N TYR A 240 -14.29 -22.89 0.61
CA TYR A 240 -15.16 -21.90 -0.02
C TYR A 240 -15.20 -21.94 -1.54
N ALA A 241 -16.21 -21.27 -2.11
CA ALA A 241 -16.33 -21.09 -3.55
C ALA A 241 -16.78 -19.66 -3.90
N SER A 242 -16.03 -18.99 -4.77
CA SER A 242 -16.34 -17.64 -5.28
C SER A 242 -16.72 -17.60 -6.76
N GLY A 243 -16.52 -18.71 -7.47
CA GLY A 243 -16.91 -18.85 -8.88
C GLY A 243 -18.43 -18.88 -9.10
N ASN A 244 -18.88 -18.38 -10.25
CA ASN A 244 -20.30 -18.39 -10.61
C ASN A 244 -20.78 -19.83 -10.91
N VAL A 245 -21.97 -20.18 -10.43
CA VAL A 245 -22.56 -21.52 -10.57
C VAL A 245 -23.88 -21.46 -11.33
N SER A 246 -23.99 -22.26 -12.40
CA SER A 246 -25.20 -22.35 -13.23
C SER A 246 -25.67 -23.79 -13.38
N GLY A 247 -26.98 -24.07 -13.20
CA GLY A 247 -27.52 -25.37 -13.59
C GLY A 247 -29.03 -25.56 -13.50
N GLU A 248 -29.50 -26.79 -13.67
CA GLU A 248 -30.92 -27.06 -13.91
C GLU A 248 -31.68 -27.65 -12.71
N HIS A 249 -31.09 -28.58 -11.95
CA HIS A 249 -31.84 -29.37 -10.95
C HIS A 249 -31.55 -29.03 -9.48
N SER A 250 -30.32 -29.21 -9.03
CA SER A 250 -29.90 -28.87 -7.66
C SER A 250 -28.62 -28.09 -7.81
N VAL A 251 -28.66 -26.81 -7.45
CA VAL A 251 -27.59 -25.85 -7.69
C VAL A 251 -27.28 -25.13 -6.39
N GLY A 252 -26.05 -25.26 -5.90
CA GLY A 252 -25.56 -24.57 -4.71
C GLY A 252 -24.31 -23.78 -5.03
N GLY A 253 -24.10 -22.65 -4.36
CA GLY A 253 -22.84 -21.90 -4.51
C GLY A 253 -21.63 -22.70 -4.07
N LEU A 254 -21.77 -23.61 -3.10
CA LEU A 254 -20.71 -24.51 -2.65
C LEU A 254 -21.00 -25.98 -3.00
N VAL A 255 -22.18 -26.49 -2.60
CA VAL A 255 -22.56 -27.91 -2.75
C VAL A 255 -23.86 -28.06 -3.54
N GLY A 256 -23.85 -28.86 -4.61
CA GLY A 256 -25.05 -29.10 -5.40
C GLY A 256 -26.10 -29.93 -4.66
N TYR A 257 -25.74 -31.15 -4.27
CA TYR A 257 -26.61 -32.11 -3.59
C TYR A 257 -25.84 -32.85 -2.51
N SER A 258 -26.42 -33.00 -1.32
CA SER A 258 -25.87 -33.83 -0.26
C SER A 258 -26.82 -34.96 0.13
N TRP A 259 -26.27 -36.08 0.60
CA TRP A 259 -27.04 -37.20 1.16
C TRP A 259 -26.25 -37.95 2.23
N THR A 260 -26.98 -38.54 3.17
CA THR A 260 -26.41 -39.37 4.24
C THR A 260 -26.21 -40.80 3.73
N GLU A 261 -24.98 -41.29 3.77
CA GLU A 261 -24.62 -42.68 3.50
C GLU A 261 -24.32 -43.44 4.82
N ARG A 262 -23.39 -42.90 5.61
CA ARG A 262 -22.77 -43.49 6.80
C ARG A 262 -23.23 -42.84 8.10
N GLY A 263 -23.71 -41.60 8.06
CA GLY A 263 -24.28 -40.89 9.22
C GLY A 263 -23.30 -39.97 9.95
N ASP A 264 -22.11 -39.76 9.38
CA ASP A 264 -21.05 -38.85 9.85
C ASP A 264 -20.72 -37.75 8.82
N GLU A 265 -21.53 -37.60 7.76
CA GLU A 265 -21.34 -36.56 6.75
C GLU A 265 -21.58 -35.16 7.32
N LEU A 266 -20.68 -34.24 7.00
CA LEU A 266 -20.63 -32.91 7.60
C LEU A 266 -20.27 -31.83 6.57
N LEU A 267 -20.96 -30.69 6.66
CA LEU A 267 -20.59 -29.45 6.00
C LEU A 267 -20.44 -28.34 7.05
N GLU A 268 -19.23 -27.88 7.33
CA GLU A 268 -18.99 -26.96 8.45
C GLU A 268 -17.91 -25.93 8.13
N ASN A 269 -18.02 -24.70 8.64
CA ASN A 269 -17.03 -23.64 8.39
C ASN A 269 -16.83 -23.44 6.88
N THR A 270 -17.86 -23.06 6.14
CA THR A 270 -17.76 -22.88 4.70
C THR A 270 -18.46 -21.62 4.22
N TYR A 271 -18.08 -21.11 3.06
CA TYR A 271 -18.81 -19.98 2.49
C TYR A 271 -18.86 -19.98 0.96
N ALA A 272 -19.85 -19.26 0.41
CA ALA A 272 -20.00 -19.08 -1.03
C ALA A 272 -20.34 -17.63 -1.40
N THR A 273 -19.57 -17.05 -2.32
CA THR A 273 -19.74 -15.64 -2.76
C THR A 273 -20.12 -15.51 -4.24
N GLY A 274 -19.96 -16.57 -5.02
CA GLY A 274 -20.30 -16.58 -6.44
C GLY A 274 -21.81 -16.52 -6.70
N ARG A 275 -22.20 -15.95 -7.85
CA ARG A 275 -23.62 -15.93 -8.26
C ARG A 275 -24.11 -17.35 -8.51
N VAL A 276 -25.32 -17.66 -8.04
CA VAL A 276 -25.98 -18.96 -8.25
C VAL A 276 -27.24 -18.79 -9.11
N ALA A 277 -27.31 -19.49 -10.23
CA ALA A 277 -28.46 -19.48 -11.13
C ALA A 277 -28.97 -20.89 -11.43
N GLY A 278 -30.27 -21.13 -11.29
CA GLY A 278 -30.84 -22.39 -11.75
C GLY A 278 -32.36 -22.54 -11.73
N ASN A 279 -32.85 -23.66 -12.26
CA ASN A 279 -34.30 -23.85 -12.44
C ASN A 279 -34.97 -24.73 -11.37
N GLY A 280 -34.22 -25.61 -10.69
CA GLY A 280 -34.68 -26.56 -9.69
C GLY A 280 -34.50 -26.08 -8.25
N ASN A 281 -33.91 -26.86 -7.34
CA ASN A 281 -33.56 -26.39 -5.99
C ASN A 281 -32.30 -25.51 -6.06
N VAL A 282 -32.41 -24.24 -5.70
CA VAL A 282 -31.30 -23.29 -5.81
C VAL A 282 -31.02 -22.66 -4.44
N GLY A 283 -29.82 -22.88 -3.91
CA GLY A 283 -29.38 -22.30 -2.64
C GLY A 283 -28.08 -21.51 -2.79
N GLY A 284 -27.93 -20.44 -2.01
CA GLY A 284 -26.67 -19.68 -1.99
C GLY A 284 -25.46 -20.53 -1.59
N LEU A 285 -25.62 -21.47 -0.65
CA LEU A 285 -24.57 -22.41 -0.24
C LEU A 285 -24.86 -23.82 -0.76
N VAL A 286 -26.06 -24.37 -0.50
CA VAL A 286 -26.39 -25.76 -0.84
C VAL A 286 -27.68 -25.86 -1.66
N GLY A 287 -27.66 -26.56 -2.79
CA GLY A 287 -28.85 -26.81 -3.59
C GLY A 287 -29.87 -27.70 -2.87
N HIS A 288 -29.44 -28.88 -2.42
CA HIS A 288 -30.25 -29.82 -1.63
C HIS A 288 -29.45 -30.37 -0.45
N LEU A 289 -29.88 -30.05 0.77
CA LEU A 289 -29.25 -30.43 2.02
C LEU A 289 -29.97 -31.61 2.70
N GLN A 290 -29.25 -32.72 2.91
CA GLN A 290 -29.72 -33.90 3.67
C GLN A 290 -28.79 -34.31 4.82
N ILE A 291 -27.61 -33.70 4.93
CA ILE A 291 -26.61 -33.95 5.97
C ILE A 291 -26.60 -32.83 7.02
N ASP A 292 -25.76 -32.96 8.06
CA ASP A 292 -25.54 -31.87 9.02
C ASP A 292 -24.76 -30.72 8.36
N ALA A 293 -25.22 -29.48 8.61
CA ALA A 293 -24.55 -28.28 8.15
C ALA A 293 -24.51 -27.19 9.23
N SER A 294 -23.33 -26.62 9.46
CA SER A 294 -23.05 -25.65 10.51
C SER A 294 -22.11 -24.53 10.05
N ASP A 295 -22.15 -23.42 10.78
CA ASP A 295 -21.13 -22.36 10.78
C ASP A 295 -20.69 -21.89 9.38
N SER A 296 -21.67 -21.63 8.52
CA SER A 296 -21.42 -21.33 7.11
C SER A 296 -22.30 -20.20 6.60
N PHE A 297 -21.83 -19.48 5.57
CA PHE A 297 -22.58 -18.36 5.02
C PHE A 297 -22.57 -18.25 3.48
N ALA A 298 -23.52 -17.48 2.93
CA ALA A 298 -23.56 -17.17 1.50
C ALA A 298 -23.89 -15.70 1.23
N THR A 299 -23.25 -15.13 0.21
CA THR A 299 -23.38 -13.71 -0.17
C THR A 299 -23.65 -13.50 -1.65
N GLY A 300 -23.48 -14.52 -2.50
CA GLY A 300 -23.72 -14.40 -3.93
C GLY A 300 -25.19 -14.24 -4.31
N GLU A 301 -25.47 -13.49 -5.38
CA GLU A 301 -26.84 -13.35 -5.93
C GLU A 301 -27.44 -14.74 -6.24
N VAL A 302 -28.64 -15.02 -5.74
CA VAL A 302 -29.33 -16.30 -5.99
C VAL A 302 -30.55 -16.08 -6.88
N THR A 303 -30.58 -16.73 -8.04
CA THR A 303 -31.70 -16.64 -8.99
C THR A 303 -32.22 -18.01 -9.36
N GLY A 304 -33.55 -18.20 -9.31
CA GLY A 304 -34.14 -19.43 -9.80
C GLY A 304 -35.66 -19.46 -9.85
N SER A 305 -36.20 -20.63 -10.23
CA SER A 305 -37.63 -20.78 -10.56
C SER A 305 -38.43 -21.73 -9.64
N PHE A 306 -37.73 -22.59 -8.90
CA PHE A 306 -38.29 -23.56 -7.95
C PHE A 306 -37.43 -23.52 -6.68
N ASN A 307 -37.99 -23.83 -5.49
CA ASN A 307 -37.29 -23.89 -4.19
C ASN A 307 -35.99 -23.03 -4.10
N VAL A 308 -36.15 -21.70 -4.13
CA VAL A 308 -35.02 -20.75 -4.10
C VAL A 308 -34.84 -20.26 -2.68
N GLY A 309 -33.66 -20.50 -2.10
CA GLY A 309 -33.28 -20.05 -0.77
C GLY A 309 -31.98 -19.27 -0.79
N GLY A 310 -31.87 -18.27 0.09
CA GLY A 310 -30.65 -17.48 0.25
C GLY A 310 -29.46 -18.32 0.72
N ILE A 311 -29.71 -19.44 1.42
CA ILE A 311 -28.66 -20.35 1.87
C ILE A 311 -28.83 -21.79 1.39
N VAL A 312 -30.05 -22.33 1.46
CA VAL A 312 -30.34 -23.72 1.04
C VAL A 312 -31.57 -23.74 0.12
N GLY A 313 -31.45 -24.41 -1.03
CA GLY A 313 -32.57 -24.58 -1.95
C GLY A 313 -33.64 -25.49 -1.35
N ARG A 314 -33.28 -26.73 -1.02
CA ARG A 314 -34.17 -27.72 -0.38
C ARG A 314 -33.52 -28.35 0.85
N LEU A 315 -34.26 -28.40 1.96
CA LEU A 315 -33.86 -29.06 3.20
C LEU A 315 -34.70 -30.32 3.43
N GLU A 316 -34.02 -31.47 3.54
CA GLU A 316 -34.61 -32.77 3.92
C GLU A 316 -33.79 -33.52 4.99
N GLY A 317 -32.70 -32.91 5.46
CA GLY A 317 -31.83 -33.46 6.49
C GLY A 317 -32.17 -32.98 7.91
N PRO A 318 -31.20 -33.12 8.84
CA PRO A 318 -31.22 -32.49 10.15
C PRO A 318 -31.44 -30.97 10.10
N THR A 319 -31.76 -30.37 11.25
CA THR A 319 -31.90 -28.91 11.31
C THR A 319 -30.52 -28.27 11.32
N PRO A 320 -30.15 -27.45 10.33
CA PRO A 320 -28.85 -26.81 10.30
C PRO A 320 -28.73 -25.76 11.41
N SER A 321 -27.51 -25.55 11.90
CA SER A 321 -27.17 -24.56 12.93
C SER A 321 -26.27 -23.47 12.36
N ALA A 322 -26.34 -22.25 12.90
CA ALA A 322 -25.45 -21.14 12.55
C ALA A 322 -25.30 -20.79 11.05
N LEU A 323 -26.19 -21.27 10.18
CA LEU A 323 -26.21 -20.88 8.78
C LEU A 323 -26.75 -19.45 8.59
N GLN A 324 -26.01 -18.64 7.85
CA GLN A 324 -26.38 -17.24 7.56
C GLN A 324 -26.32 -16.95 6.07
N TRP A 325 -27.12 -15.99 5.61
CA TRP A 325 -26.96 -15.46 4.27
C TRP A 325 -27.24 -13.97 4.29
N ASP A 326 -26.59 -13.26 3.37
CA ASP A 326 -26.82 -11.85 3.18
C ASP A 326 -28.12 -11.64 2.39
N VAL A 327 -29.14 -11.08 3.04
CA VAL A 327 -30.46 -10.88 2.42
C VAL A 327 -30.43 -9.81 1.31
N ASP A 328 -29.47 -8.88 1.38
CA ASP A 328 -29.36 -7.75 0.47
C ASP A 328 -28.64 -8.15 -0.82
N THR A 329 -27.53 -8.90 -0.71
CA THR A 329 -26.73 -9.33 -1.88
C THR A 329 -27.27 -10.60 -2.54
N THR A 330 -27.77 -11.58 -1.77
CA THR A 330 -28.42 -12.77 -2.36
C THR A 330 -29.75 -12.43 -3.05
N GLY A 331 -30.39 -11.33 -2.64
CA GLY A 331 -31.74 -10.96 -3.05
C GLY A 331 -32.85 -11.85 -2.46
N GLN A 332 -32.52 -12.77 -1.55
CA GLN A 332 -33.45 -13.75 -1.00
C GLN A 332 -33.87 -13.42 0.44
N ARG A 333 -35.18 -13.32 0.66
CA ARG A 333 -35.74 -13.11 2.02
C ARG A 333 -35.84 -14.39 2.85
N ASN A 334 -35.94 -15.54 2.18
CA ASN A 334 -36.05 -16.83 2.83
C ASN A 334 -34.73 -17.59 2.66
N GLY A 335 -34.19 -18.16 3.73
CA GLY A 335 -32.97 -18.93 3.67
C GLY A 335 -33.17 -20.32 3.05
N ILE A 336 -34.30 -20.95 3.36
CA ILE A 336 -34.68 -22.27 2.85
C ILE A 336 -35.78 -22.12 1.80
N GLY A 337 -35.50 -22.54 0.56
CA GLY A 337 -36.47 -22.47 -0.54
C GLY A 337 -37.62 -23.49 -0.44
N GLY A 338 -37.30 -24.71 -0.01
CA GLY A 338 -38.24 -25.80 0.23
C GLY A 338 -37.85 -26.64 1.46
N GLY A 339 -38.81 -26.94 2.33
CA GLY A 339 -38.55 -27.47 3.67
C GLY A 339 -38.71 -26.39 4.74
N ASN A 340 -38.23 -26.62 5.96
CA ASN A 340 -38.34 -25.64 7.04
C ASN A 340 -37.28 -25.86 8.14
N ALA A 341 -36.56 -24.79 8.48
CA ALA A 341 -35.67 -24.69 9.63
C ALA A 341 -35.69 -23.24 10.16
N PRO A 342 -35.41 -23.00 11.45
CA PRO A 342 -35.42 -21.67 12.06
C PRO A 342 -34.16 -20.85 11.73
N VAL A 343 -33.75 -20.79 10.46
CA VAL A 343 -32.63 -19.96 10.00
C VAL A 343 -33.09 -18.53 9.72
N ARG A 344 -32.21 -17.55 9.94
CA ARG A 344 -32.48 -16.12 9.73
C ARG A 344 -31.35 -15.51 8.93
N GLY A 345 -31.71 -14.71 7.94
CA GLY A 345 -30.74 -13.94 7.15
C GLY A 345 -30.32 -12.70 7.91
N ALA A 346 -29.19 -12.15 7.50
CA ALA A 346 -28.59 -10.94 8.02
C ALA A 346 -28.45 -9.94 6.87
N SER A 347 -28.48 -8.63 7.15
CA SER A 347 -28.13 -7.61 6.15
C SER A 347 -26.64 -7.62 5.84
N THR A 348 -26.21 -6.91 4.80
CA THR A 348 -24.78 -6.72 4.53
C THR A 348 -24.06 -6.11 5.72
N ASP A 349 -24.59 -5.02 6.30
CA ASP A 349 -24.02 -4.37 7.49
C ASP A 349 -23.90 -5.29 8.72
N GLU A 350 -24.66 -6.38 8.75
CA GLU A 350 -24.66 -7.36 9.85
C GLU A 350 -23.65 -8.49 9.64
N LEU A 351 -23.21 -8.69 8.39
CA LEU A 351 -22.27 -9.73 7.96
C LEU A 351 -20.88 -9.18 7.63
N THR A 352 -20.68 -7.87 7.71
CA THR A 352 -19.39 -7.22 7.45
C THR A 352 -18.88 -6.44 8.65
N GLY A 353 -17.60 -6.03 8.60
CA GLY A 353 -16.99 -5.22 9.64
C GLY A 353 -16.98 -5.91 11.00
N THR A 354 -16.94 -5.10 12.06
CA THR A 354 -17.01 -5.60 13.44
C THR A 354 -18.35 -6.25 13.79
N ALA A 355 -19.44 -5.89 13.11
CA ALA A 355 -20.76 -6.48 13.36
C ALA A 355 -20.82 -7.99 13.03
N ALA A 356 -19.97 -8.44 12.11
CA ALA A 356 -19.84 -9.85 11.74
C ALA A 356 -19.40 -10.72 12.93
N THR A 357 -18.66 -10.17 13.90
CA THR A 357 -18.16 -10.95 15.05
C THR A 357 -19.26 -11.35 16.03
N ASP A 358 -20.45 -10.72 15.95
CA ASP A 358 -21.62 -11.08 16.75
C ASP A 358 -22.44 -12.23 16.12
N ARG A 359 -22.06 -12.70 14.93
CA ARG A 359 -22.78 -13.77 14.24
C ARG A 359 -22.47 -15.12 14.87
N ALA A 360 -23.49 -16.00 14.90
CA ALA A 360 -23.36 -17.32 15.51
C ALA A 360 -22.32 -18.23 14.86
N PHE A 361 -22.00 -18.04 13.57
CA PHE A 361 -20.96 -18.81 12.87
C PHE A 361 -19.54 -18.31 13.17
N TYR A 362 -19.40 -17.09 13.71
CA TYR A 362 -18.11 -16.45 13.85
C TYR A 362 -17.38 -17.00 15.07
N ASP A 363 -16.29 -17.71 14.80
CA ASP A 363 -15.27 -18.09 15.78
C ASP A 363 -13.95 -17.42 15.39
N GLY A 364 -13.41 -16.56 16.25
CA GLY A 364 -12.15 -15.86 16.00
C GLY A 364 -10.91 -16.75 15.95
N ALA A 365 -11.05 -18.07 16.21
CA ALA A 365 -10.00 -19.06 15.95
C ALA A 365 -10.01 -19.61 14.52
N ILE A 366 -11.06 -19.35 13.75
CA ILE A 366 -11.28 -19.85 12.38
C ILE A 366 -11.38 -18.69 11.39
N TRP A 367 -12.09 -17.64 11.80
CA TRP A 367 -12.46 -16.50 10.97
C TRP A 367 -11.71 -15.24 11.41
N THR A 368 -11.31 -14.47 10.40
CA THR A 368 -10.78 -13.11 10.54
C THR A 368 -11.80 -12.12 9.98
N ALA A 369 -12.28 -11.23 10.84
CA ALA A 369 -13.17 -10.16 10.44
C ALA A 369 -12.43 -9.12 9.59
N THR A 370 -13.08 -8.66 8.53
CA THR A 370 -12.60 -7.60 7.63
C THR A 370 -13.63 -6.48 7.61
N ASP A 371 -13.35 -5.34 6.97
CA ASP A 371 -14.37 -4.31 6.72
C ASP A 371 -15.46 -4.83 5.76
N SER A 372 -15.14 -5.87 4.98
CA SER A 372 -16.06 -6.66 4.16
C SER A 372 -16.50 -7.91 4.94
N TYR A 373 -16.76 -9.03 4.26
CA TYR A 373 -17.15 -10.28 4.92
C TYR A 373 -15.95 -10.94 5.64
N PRO A 374 -16.18 -11.73 6.70
CA PRO A 374 -15.16 -12.57 7.29
C PRO A 374 -14.53 -13.52 6.27
N VAL A 375 -13.22 -13.70 6.38
CA VAL A 375 -12.43 -14.69 5.63
C VAL A 375 -11.83 -15.69 6.61
N PHE A 376 -11.38 -16.86 6.16
CA PHE A 376 -10.62 -17.75 7.05
C PHE A 376 -9.27 -17.14 7.41
N ASP A 377 -8.76 -17.49 8.60
CA ASP A 377 -7.43 -17.04 9.03
C ASP A 377 -6.31 -17.52 8.09
N TRP A 378 -6.42 -18.74 7.56
CA TRP A 378 -5.46 -19.28 6.59
C TRP A 378 -5.52 -18.61 5.21
N GLU A 379 -6.58 -17.84 4.91
CA GLU A 379 -6.67 -17.12 3.63
C GLU A 379 -5.76 -15.89 3.58
N LEU A 380 -5.26 -15.42 4.72
CA LEU A 380 -4.39 -14.25 4.80
C LEU A 380 -3.00 -14.56 4.21
N ASP A 381 -2.53 -13.72 3.28
CA ASP A 381 -1.18 -13.82 2.67
C ASP A 381 -0.30 -12.61 2.99
N GLY A 382 -0.90 -11.49 3.42
CA GLY A 382 -0.16 -10.29 3.81
C GLY A 382 -1.06 -9.16 4.29
N VAL A 383 -0.44 -8.17 4.94
CA VAL A 383 -1.09 -6.92 5.38
C VAL A 383 -0.23 -5.74 4.97
N GLU A 384 -0.86 -4.67 4.50
CA GLU A 384 -0.22 -3.38 4.23
C GLU A 384 -0.98 -2.26 4.96
N LEU A 385 -0.23 -1.35 5.57
CA LEU A 385 -0.74 -0.18 6.27
C LEU A 385 -0.35 1.12 5.53
N ALA A 386 -1.35 1.86 5.08
CA ALA A 386 -1.19 3.20 4.54
C ALA A 386 -1.78 4.26 5.48
N ILE A 387 -1.12 5.42 5.56
CA ILE A 387 -1.59 6.58 6.33
C ILE A 387 -1.75 7.75 5.35
N ALA A 388 -2.96 8.29 5.26
CA ALA A 388 -3.35 9.21 4.19
C ALA A 388 -2.56 10.53 4.23
N ASP A 389 -2.33 11.06 5.43
CA ASP A 389 -1.64 12.33 5.62
C ASP A 389 -0.47 12.13 6.58
N SER A 390 0.73 12.51 6.12
CA SER A 390 1.93 12.66 6.96
C SER A 390 2.84 13.70 6.29
N PRO A 391 3.28 14.75 7.00
CA PRO A 391 3.03 15.03 8.42
C PRO A 391 1.61 15.54 8.74
N ILE A 392 1.18 15.43 10.00
CA ILE A 392 -0.15 15.86 10.50
C ILE A 392 0.04 16.89 11.62
N VAL A 393 -0.79 17.93 11.68
CA VAL A 393 -0.75 18.90 12.79
C VAL A 393 -1.49 18.35 14.02
N ALA A 394 -0.91 18.55 15.21
CA ALA A 394 -1.52 18.16 16.48
C ALA A 394 -2.97 18.67 16.64
N GLY A 395 -3.86 17.78 17.07
CA GLY A 395 -5.30 18.01 17.20
C GLY A 395 -6.09 17.83 15.89
N ASN A 396 -5.43 17.45 14.78
CA ASN A 396 -6.11 17.00 13.56
C ASN A 396 -6.15 15.47 13.50
N THR A 397 -6.98 14.95 12.60
CA THR A 397 -7.11 13.52 12.35
C THR A 397 -6.65 13.16 10.93
N THR A 398 -6.23 11.91 10.73
CA THR A 398 -5.98 11.32 9.41
C THR A 398 -6.63 9.94 9.33
N ARG A 399 -6.68 9.36 8.13
CA ARG A 399 -7.18 7.99 7.92
C ARG A 399 -6.01 7.02 7.78
N THR A 400 -6.12 5.88 8.43
CA THR A 400 -5.36 4.67 8.09
C THR A 400 -6.16 3.86 7.08
N THR A 401 -5.47 3.12 6.24
CA THR A 401 -6.06 2.11 5.37
C THR A 401 -5.23 0.85 5.54
N VAL A 402 -5.88 -0.19 6.06
CA VAL A 402 -5.29 -1.51 6.21
C VAL A 402 -5.86 -2.39 5.10
N THR A 403 -4.99 -2.84 4.20
CA THR A 403 -5.32 -3.80 3.15
C THR A 403 -4.74 -5.16 3.50
N VAL A 404 -5.48 -6.20 3.13
CA VAL A 404 -5.16 -7.60 3.39
C VAL A 404 -5.18 -8.35 2.07
N ASP A 405 -4.05 -8.92 1.70
CA ASP A 405 -3.94 -9.78 0.52
C ASP A 405 -4.35 -11.21 0.90
N LEU A 406 -5.11 -11.85 0.01
CA LEU A 406 -5.62 -13.20 0.21
C LEU A 406 -4.96 -14.21 -0.72
N VAL A 407 -4.94 -15.47 -0.31
CA VAL A 407 -4.37 -16.60 -1.08
C VAL A 407 -5.04 -16.84 -2.44
N ASP A 408 -6.23 -16.28 -2.69
CA ASP A 408 -6.89 -16.32 -4.01
C ASP A 408 -6.46 -15.18 -4.95
N GLY A 409 -5.56 -14.32 -4.48
CA GLY A 409 -5.04 -13.16 -5.20
C GLY A 409 -5.92 -11.92 -5.14
N THR A 410 -7.00 -11.94 -4.35
CA THR A 410 -7.83 -10.76 -4.07
C THR A 410 -7.30 -9.98 -2.86
N THR A 411 -7.77 -8.74 -2.72
CA THR A 411 -7.42 -7.87 -1.59
C THR A 411 -8.70 -7.34 -0.96
N VAL A 412 -8.75 -7.35 0.38
CA VAL A 412 -9.85 -6.79 1.19
C VAL A 412 -9.31 -5.72 2.14
N THR A 413 -10.18 -4.89 2.72
CA THR A 413 -9.79 -3.91 3.75
C THR A 413 -10.16 -4.40 5.14
N ALA A 414 -9.35 -4.05 6.13
CA ALA A 414 -9.55 -4.39 7.54
C ALA A 414 -9.25 -3.17 8.44
N SER A 415 -9.52 -1.96 7.95
CA SER A 415 -9.19 -0.73 8.68
C SER A 415 -10.00 -0.58 9.96
N GLU A 416 -11.22 -1.11 9.98
CA GLU A 416 -12.15 -1.09 11.11
C GLU A 416 -11.92 -2.26 12.08
N THR A 417 -11.38 -3.38 11.59
CA THR A 417 -11.23 -4.62 12.36
C THR A 417 -9.81 -4.89 12.83
N ALA A 418 -8.79 -4.24 12.23
CA ALA A 418 -7.41 -4.38 12.64
C ALA A 418 -7.17 -3.95 14.08
N SER A 419 -6.22 -4.63 14.74
CA SER A 419 -5.68 -4.17 16.01
C SER A 419 -4.56 -3.16 15.74
N TYR A 420 -4.59 -2.03 16.45
CA TYR A 420 -3.56 -0.99 16.32
C TYR A 420 -2.73 -0.90 17.59
N ASP A 421 -1.40 -1.00 17.44
CA ASP A 421 -0.43 -0.65 18.47
C ASP A 421 0.14 0.75 18.19
N LEU A 422 0.11 1.60 19.21
CA LEU A 422 0.34 3.04 19.11
C LEU A 422 1.37 3.48 20.14
N ASP A 423 2.30 4.33 19.72
CA ASP A 423 3.16 5.09 20.63
C ASP A 423 2.52 6.45 21.01
N THR A 424 3.11 7.13 21.98
CA THR A 424 2.57 8.26 22.76
C THR A 424 2.07 9.49 21.97
N SER A 425 2.47 9.68 20.71
CA SER A 425 2.06 10.84 19.90
C SER A 425 0.68 10.68 19.25
N VAL A 426 0.17 9.45 19.19
CA VAL A 426 -1.16 9.09 18.68
C VAL A 426 -1.90 8.28 19.75
N THR A 427 -3.13 8.64 20.08
CA THR A 427 -3.82 8.04 21.24
C THR A 427 -4.87 7.01 20.88
N THR A 428 -5.44 7.08 19.69
CA THR A 428 -6.53 6.21 19.25
C THR A 428 -6.51 6.04 17.74
N VAL A 429 -6.77 4.81 17.30
CA VAL A 429 -7.33 4.54 15.98
C VAL A 429 -8.73 3.99 16.19
N ASP A 430 -9.74 4.70 15.70
CA ASP A 430 -11.14 4.25 15.74
C ASP A 430 -11.64 4.13 14.30
N GLU A 431 -12.08 2.94 13.90
CA GLU A 431 -12.56 2.66 12.52
C GLU A 431 -11.60 3.18 11.42
N GLY A 432 -10.29 3.01 11.63
CA GLY A 432 -9.26 3.48 10.71
C GLY A 432 -9.02 5.00 10.73
N VAL A 433 -9.36 5.71 11.81
CA VAL A 433 -9.09 7.14 11.99
C VAL A 433 -8.10 7.38 13.12
N VAL A 434 -6.94 7.96 12.79
CA VAL A 434 -5.87 8.32 13.72
C VAL A 434 -6.06 9.76 14.22
N GLU A 435 -6.00 9.96 15.53
CA GLU A 435 -5.96 11.31 16.14
C GLU A 435 -4.54 11.68 16.58
N ALA A 436 -3.98 12.75 16.02
CA ALA A 436 -2.66 13.25 16.39
C ALA A 436 -2.71 14.12 17.66
N GLN A 437 -1.91 13.82 18.68
CA GLN A 437 -1.97 14.51 19.98
C GLN A 437 -0.75 15.36 20.28
N ALA A 438 0.44 14.76 20.27
CA ALA A 438 1.68 15.42 20.64
C ALA A 438 2.64 15.44 19.45
N ALA A 439 3.38 16.54 19.30
CA ALA A 439 4.39 16.67 18.27
C ALA A 439 5.50 15.63 18.46
N GLY A 440 5.99 15.09 17.35
CA GLY A 440 7.00 14.04 17.32
C GLY A 440 6.76 13.02 16.21
N GLU A 441 7.74 12.16 15.99
CA GLU A 441 7.57 10.99 15.13
C GLU A 441 7.02 9.83 15.96
N THR A 442 6.07 9.11 15.40
CA THR A 442 5.50 7.89 16.00
C THR A 442 5.33 6.84 14.94
N GLU A 443 5.35 5.58 15.35
CA GLU A 443 4.99 4.45 14.51
C GLU A 443 3.56 4.01 14.84
N VAL A 444 2.80 3.68 13.81
CA VAL A 444 1.50 3.02 13.92
C VAL A 444 1.69 1.63 13.35
N THR A 445 1.39 0.60 14.14
CA THR A 445 1.42 -0.79 13.67
C THR A 445 0.01 -1.33 13.62
N ALA A 446 -0.41 -1.83 12.46
CA ALA A 446 -1.69 -2.52 12.29
C ALA A 446 -1.45 -4.03 12.25
N THR A 447 -2.30 -4.81 12.91
CA THR A 447 -2.24 -6.27 12.96
C THR A 447 -3.58 -6.88 12.57
N VAL A 448 -3.55 -7.86 11.67
CA VAL A 448 -4.71 -8.66 11.24
C VAL A 448 -4.26 -10.13 11.18
N GLY A 449 -4.92 -11.00 11.95
CA GLY A 449 -4.46 -12.38 12.14
C GLY A 449 -3.03 -12.42 12.70
N GLU A 450 -2.14 -13.15 12.03
CA GLU A 450 -0.71 -13.20 12.36
C GLU A 450 0.15 -12.12 11.67
N PHE A 451 -0.43 -11.38 10.73
CA PHE A 451 0.29 -10.39 9.92
C PHE A 451 0.23 -9.00 10.55
N SER A 452 1.32 -8.25 10.40
CA SER A 452 1.40 -6.86 10.85
C SER A 452 2.23 -6.02 9.89
N ASP A 453 1.86 -4.76 9.76
CA ASP A 453 2.66 -3.75 9.04
C ASP A 453 2.70 -2.43 9.84
N SER A 454 3.76 -1.67 9.63
CA SER A 454 4.07 -0.47 10.42
C SER A 454 4.37 0.72 9.53
N ALA A 455 3.80 1.88 9.86
CA ALA A 455 4.02 3.12 9.15
C ALA A 455 4.37 4.27 10.11
N SER A 456 5.34 5.10 9.73
CA SER A 456 5.73 6.28 10.51
C SER A 456 4.86 7.49 10.21
N VAL A 457 4.43 8.18 11.26
CA VAL A 457 3.67 9.43 11.19
C VAL A 457 4.45 10.53 11.90
N ALA A 458 4.68 11.63 11.19
CA ALA A 458 5.23 12.84 11.79
C ALA A 458 4.09 13.75 12.26
N VAL A 459 4.04 14.06 13.55
CA VAL A 459 3.09 15.02 14.12
C VAL A 459 3.79 16.36 14.34
N LEU A 460 3.27 17.43 13.74
CA LEU A 460 3.75 18.79 13.87
C LEU A 460 2.99 19.50 14.99
N SER A 461 3.70 20.27 15.82
CA SER A 461 3.06 21.21 16.75
C SER A 461 2.34 22.33 15.98
N ARG A 462 1.30 22.90 16.60
CA ARG A 462 0.64 24.09 16.06
C ARG A 462 1.58 25.30 16.17
N ALA A 463 1.31 26.32 15.35
CA ALA A 463 2.00 27.60 15.52
C ALA A 463 1.81 28.13 16.94
N ASP A 464 2.90 28.53 17.58
CA ASP A 464 2.93 29.15 18.90
C ASP A 464 3.68 30.47 18.75
N VAL A 465 2.93 31.50 18.37
CA VAL A 465 3.47 32.81 18.01
C VAL A 465 3.31 33.76 19.18
N SER A 466 4.42 34.35 19.63
CA SER A 466 4.43 35.31 20.73
C SER A 466 5.43 36.44 20.48
N VAL A 467 5.16 37.60 21.08
CA VAL A 467 6.12 38.70 21.09
C VAL A 467 7.10 38.45 22.23
N VAL A 468 8.38 38.32 21.90
CA VAL A 468 9.46 38.00 22.86
C VAL A 468 10.25 39.22 23.29
N GLU A 469 10.22 40.28 22.47
CA GLU A 469 10.85 41.56 22.75
C GLU A 469 10.02 42.68 22.13
N ALA A 470 9.84 43.78 22.86
CA ALA A 470 9.16 44.96 22.38
C ALA A 470 9.76 46.22 23.01
N GLY A 471 9.90 47.28 22.20
CA GLY A 471 10.49 48.54 22.65
C GLY A 471 10.19 49.71 21.73
N ILE A 472 10.51 50.90 22.20
CA ILE A 472 10.54 52.14 21.42
C ILE A 472 11.98 52.45 21.02
N ALA A 473 12.20 52.91 19.79
CA ALA A 473 13.54 53.20 19.29
C ALA A 473 14.20 54.40 20.00
N ALA A 474 13.40 55.29 20.58
CA ALA A 474 13.85 56.43 21.38
C ALA A 474 12.86 56.73 22.51
N GLU A 475 13.38 57.15 23.66
CA GLU A 475 12.61 57.51 24.86
C GLU A 475 11.79 58.81 24.69
N GLY A 476 12.09 59.60 23.65
CA GLY A 476 11.30 60.76 23.28
C GLY A 476 11.27 61.04 21.79
N ALA A 477 10.36 61.91 21.38
CA ALA A 477 10.15 62.33 20.01
C ALA A 477 9.77 63.82 19.95
N VAL A 478 9.89 64.40 18.77
CA VAL A 478 9.50 65.80 18.54
C VAL A 478 8.03 65.88 18.12
N SER A 479 7.28 66.83 18.67
CA SER A 479 5.88 67.05 18.26
C SER A 479 5.79 67.32 16.75
N GLY A 480 4.93 66.58 16.05
CA GLY A 480 4.81 66.62 14.59
C GLY A 480 5.79 65.74 13.82
N SER A 481 6.63 64.94 14.50
CA SER A 481 7.45 63.90 13.87
C SER A 481 6.80 62.53 13.90
N GLU A 482 7.50 61.51 13.39
CA GLU A 482 7.15 60.11 13.61
C GLU A 482 7.92 59.55 14.81
N ALA A 483 7.30 58.60 15.52
CA ALA A 483 7.96 57.74 16.48
C ALA A 483 7.98 56.31 15.95
N VAL A 484 8.94 55.53 16.46
CA VAL A 484 9.23 54.18 15.97
C VAL A 484 9.20 53.21 17.15
N ALA A 485 8.50 52.10 16.96
CA ALA A 485 8.50 50.95 17.85
C ALA A 485 9.01 49.73 17.10
N GLU A 486 9.74 48.87 17.80
CA GLU A 486 10.20 47.60 17.28
C GLU A 486 9.68 46.48 18.17
N ALA A 487 9.28 45.37 17.55
CA ALA A 487 8.90 44.14 18.24
C ALA A 487 9.48 42.93 17.53
N THR A 488 10.06 42.01 18.30
CA THR A 488 10.51 40.70 17.80
C THR A 488 9.44 39.67 18.13
N VAL A 489 8.95 39.01 17.08
CA VAL A 489 7.92 37.97 17.15
C VAL A 489 8.58 36.62 16.90
N GLU A 490 8.47 35.69 17.85
CA GLU A 490 8.97 34.32 17.75
C GLU A 490 7.82 33.36 17.48
N ASN A 491 8.03 32.36 16.63
CA ASN A 491 7.16 31.20 16.48
C ASN A 491 7.90 29.92 16.85
N THR A 492 7.58 29.36 18.02
CA THR A 492 8.20 28.11 18.50
C THR A 492 7.52 26.85 17.96
N GLY A 493 6.45 26.99 17.20
CA GLY A 493 5.72 25.88 16.58
C GLY A 493 6.33 25.40 15.25
N ASP A 494 5.86 24.24 14.79
CA ASP A 494 6.37 23.55 13.58
C ASP A 494 5.68 23.99 12.28
N ILE A 495 4.67 24.87 12.36
CA ILE A 495 4.00 25.44 11.19
C ILE A 495 4.04 26.97 11.23
N PRO A 496 3.99 27.66 10.08
CA PRO A 496 3.90 29.11 10.05
C PRO A 496 2.69 29.63 10.82
N GLY A 497 2.88 30.73 11.54
CA GLY A 497 1.84 31.38 12.31
C GLY A 497 1.84 32.89 12.08
N SER A 498 0.87 33.59 12.64
CA SER A 498 0.85 35.05 12.59
C SER A 498 0.35 35.67 13.88
N ALA A 499 0.91 36.81 14.22
CA ALA A 499 0.50 37.63 15.35
C ALA A 499 0.30 39.08 14.91
N ALA A 500 -0.67 39.77 15.52
CA ALA A 500 -0.84 41.20 15.34
C ALA A 500 -0.02 41.95 16.38
N VAL A 501 0.83 42.86 15.92
CA VAL A 501 1.60 43.78 16.77
C VAL A 501 0.95 45.15 16.63
N ALA A 502 0.27 45.58 17.68
CA ALA A 502 -0.35 46.91 17.75
C ALA A 502 0.44 47.81 18.70
N VAL A 503 0.63 49.07 18.30
CA VAL A 503 1.15 50.14 19.13
C VAL A 503 -0.03 50.96 19.63
N THR A 504 -0.13 51.14 20.93
CA THR A 504 -1.12 52.03 21.55
C THR A 504 -0.43 53.13 22.34
N VAL A 505 -0.89 54.37 22.17
CA VAL A 505 -0.39 55.55 22.87
C VAL A 505 -1.54 56.16 23.66
N ALA A 506 -1.35 56.38 24.97
CA ALA A 506 -2.39 56.87 25.87
C ALA A 506 -3.72 56.06 25.82
N GLY A 507 -3.65 54.79 25.43
CA GLY A 507 -4.80 53.89 25.30
C GLY A 507 -5.51 53.88 23.95
N GLU A 508 -5.05 54.64 22.96
CA GLU A 508 -5.55 54.62 21.57
C GLU A 508 -4.58 53.87 20.66
N GLU A 509 -5.09 53.03 19.75
CA GLU A 509 -4.29 52.31 18.75
C GLU A 509 -3.82 53.29 17.66
N VAL A 510 -2.50 53.40 17.49
CA VAL A 510 -1.87 54.34 16.54
C VAL A 510 -1.18 53.63 15.37
N ALA A 511 -0.78 52.37 15.55
CA ALA A 511 -0.22 51.52 14.49
C ALA A 511 -0.55 50.06 14.75
N ASN A 512 -0.67 49.26 13.70
CA ASN A 512 -0.96 47.83 13.79
C ASN A 512 -0.47 47.11 12.54
N GLU A 513 0.29 46.04 12.74
CA GLU A 513 0.80 45.19 11.66
C GLU A 513 0.63 43.71 12.03
N THR A 514 0.22 42.90 11.04
CA THR A 514 0.18 41.44 11.20
C THR A 514 1.46 40.85 10.65
N VAL A 515 2.25 40.22 11.52
CA VAL A 515 3.53 39.58 11.17
C VAL A 515 3.29 38.10 11.00
N THR A 516 3.70 37.54 9.86
CA THR A 516 3.73 36.09 9.64
C THR A 516 5.14 35.58 9.88
N VAL A 517 5.28 34.65 10.82
CA VAL A 517 6.57 34.09 11.23
C VAL A 517 6.64 32.62 10.80
N ALA A 518 7.73 32.24 10.12
CA ALA A 518 7.98 30.86 9.75
C ALA A 518 8.14 29.96 10.99
N ALA A 519 8.06 28.65 10.82
CA ALA A 519 8.24 27.69 11.92
C ALA A 519 9.66 27.80 12.52
N GLY A 520 9.77 27.82 13.84
CA GLY A 520 11.04 27.91 14.58
C GLY A 520 11.86 29.16 14.28
N ALA A 521 11.22 30.25 13.83
CA ALA A 521 11.88 31.48 13.41
C ALA A 521 11.46 32.68 14.28
N GLU A 522 12.24 33.75 14.17
CA GLU A 522 11.96 35.06 14.74
C GLU A 522 11.93 36.09 13.60
N GLU A 523 11.01 37.06 13.68
CA GLU A 523 10.94 38.20 12.77
C GLU A 523 10.79 39.49 13.58
N THR A 524 11.57 40.51 13.25
CA THR A 524 11.45 41.84 13.85
C THR A 524 10.60 42.73 12.95
N VAL A 525 9.56 43.34 13.52
CA VAL A 525 8.70 44.31 12.85
C VAL A 525 8.98 45.71 13.40
N THR A 526 9.06 46.68 12.50
CA THR A 526 9.21 48.11 12.83
C THR A 526 7.91 48.83 12.49
N LEU A 527 7.24 49.37 13.50
CA LEU A 527 6.01 50.15 13.34
C LEU A 527 6.33 51.64 13.55
N THR A 528 5.84 52.47 12.64
CA THR A 528 5.93 53.93 12.75
C THR A 528 4.54 54.55 12.91
N TRP A 529 4.46 55.63 13.68
CA TRP A 529 3.24 56.42 13.81
C TRP A 529 3.58 57.91 13.96
N ALA A 530 2.65 58.77 13.57
CA ALA A 530 2.79 60.21 13.71
C ALA A 530 2.49 60.67 15.15
N ILE A 531 3.30 61.59 15.67
CA ILE A 531 3.10 62.25 16.95
C ILE A 531 2.28 63.53 16.72
N ASP A 532 0.97 63.39 16.87
CA ASP A 532 0.02 64.51 16.78
C ASP A 532 -0.19 65.22 18.13
N GLU A 533 0.39 64.67 19.19
CA GLU A 533 0.28 65.17 20.55
C GLU A 533 1.19 66.38 20.82
N GLY A 534 0.75 67.23 21.76
CA GLY A 534 1.58 68.30 22.32
C GLY A 534 2.67 67.75 23.24
N PRO A 535 3.58 68.59 23.74
CA PRO A 535 4.64 68.11 24.61
C PRO A 535 4.11 67.59 25.95
N GLY A 536 4.63 66.43 26.36
CA GLY A 536 4.18 65.66 27.51
C GLY A 536 4.75 64.23 27.49
N GLU A 537 4.48 63.47 28.53
CA GLU A 537 4.79 62.03 28.58
C GLU A 537 3.54 61.23 28.21
N TYR A 538 3.69 60.29 27.30
CA TYR A 538 2.60 59.45 26.80
C TYR A 538 2.96 57.99 26.97
N ASP A 539 2.17 57.25 27.75
CA ASP A 539 2.38 55.81 27.94
C ASP A 539 2.21 55.08 26.61
N VAL A 540 3.23 54.29 26.23
CA VAL A 540 3.22 53.48 25.02
C VAL A 540 3.14 52.02 25.40
N ARG A 541 2.28 51.28 24.68
CA ARG A 541 2.25 49.82 24.74
C ARG A 541 2.46 49.24 23.36
N VAL A 542 3.28 48.20 23.26
CA VAL A 542 3.53 47.47 22.01
C VAL A 542 3.11 46.03 22.24
N ALA A 543 2.22 45.52 21.39
CA ALA A 543 1.54 44.23 21.60
C ALA A 543 0.87 44.08 22.99
N GLY A 544 0.47 45.21 23.60
CA GLY A 544 -0.14 45.25 24.94
C GLY A 544 0.85 45.30 26.10
N GLU A 545 2.14 45.06 25.86
CA GLU A 545 3.21 45.21 26.86
C GLU A 545 3.57 46.68 27.06
N ASP A 546 3.80 47.08 28.31
CA ASP A 546 4.19 48.44 28.67
C ASP A 546 5.68 48.64 28.38
N VAL A 547 6.00 49.45 27.36
CA VAL A 547 7.39 49.69 26.94
C VAL A 547 7.96 50.99 27.49
N GLY A 548 7.22 51.65 28.40
CA GLY A 548 7.57 52.95 28.95
C GLY A 548 6.98 54.12 28.16
N PRO A 549 7.02 55.34 28.72
CA PRO A 549 6.46 56.52 28.08
C PRO A 549 7.36 57.04 26.96
N VAL A 550 6.75 57.57 25.90
CA VAL A 550 7.44 58.46 24.95
C VAL A 550 7.29 59.89 25.43
N THR A 551 8.43 60.56 25.64
CA THR A 551 8.47 61.99 26.00
C THR A 551 8.40 62.83 24.73
N VAL A 552 7.30 63.52 24.51
CA VAL A 552 7.13 64.45 23.38
C VAL A 552 7.64 65.83 23.78
N VAL A 553 8.54 66.41 22.97
CA VAL A 553 9.09 67.76 23.17
C VAL A 553 8.76 68.68 21.99
N TYR A 554 8.90 70.00 22.19
CA TYR A 554 8.86 70.96 21.06
C TYR A 554 10.10 70.79 20.18
N GLY A 555 9.97 71.00 18.86
CA GLY A 555 11.09 70.87 17.90
C GLY A 555 12.31 71.73 18.21
N THR A 556 12.11 72.85 18.92
CA THR A 556 13.18 73.75 19.40
C THR A 556 14.10 73.13 20.45
N ALA A 557 13.78 71.95 21.01
CA ALA A 557 14.61 71.25 21.99
C ALA A 557 15.87 70.62 21.38
N VAL A 558 15.87 70.42 20.06
CA VAL A 558 17.03 69.95 19.30
C VAL A 558 17.53 71.08 18.42
N THR A 559 18.84 71.24 18.33
CA THR A 559 19.46 72.19 17.41
C THR A 559 20.57 71.53 16.62
N LEU A 560 20.62 71.77 15.30
CA LEU A 560 21.74 71.38 14.46
C LEU A 560 22.88 72.38 14.69
N ALA A 561 24.01 71.90 15.22
CA ALA A 561 25.16 72.73 15.58
C ALA A 561 26.19 72.84 14.45
N ASP A 562 26.54 71.72 13.82
CA ASP A 562 27.56 71.68 12.77
C ASP A 562 27.36 70.47 11.84
N VAL A 563 27.87 70.57 10.61
CA VAL A 563 27.96 69.44 9.66
C VAL A 563 29.39 69.42 9.13
N ASP A 564 30.09 68.33 9.37
CA ASP A 564 31.47 68.12 8.96
C ASP A 564 31.58 66.94 7.98
N ALA A 565 32.53 67.03 7.07
CA ALA A 565 32.81 65.98 6.10
C ALA A 565 34.30 65.97 5.76
N PRO A 566 34.87 64.83 5.34
CA PRO A 566 36.27 64.77 4.97
C PRO A 566 36.58 65.72 3.81
N GLU A 567 37.72 66.40 3.89
CA GLU A 567 38.12 67.40 2.88
C GLU A 567 38.19 66.82 1.46
N ALA A 568 38.59 65.54 1.30
CA ALA A 568 38.68 64.85 0.01
C ALA A 568 38.62 63.33 0.18
N VAL A 569 38.07 62.63 -0.81
CA VAL A 569 37.89 61.17 -0.82
C VAL A 569 38.38 60.57 -2.15
N GLU A 570 38.89 59.35 -2.11
CA GLU A 570 39.29 58.62 -3.31
C GLU A 570 38.05 58.02 -4.02
N PRO A 571 38.06 57.90 -5.36
CA PRO A 571 36.89 57.41 -6.09
C PRO A 571 36.57 55.95 -5.72
N GLY A 572 35.29 55.67 -5.43
CA GLY A 572 34.80 54.37 -4.98
C GLY A 572 35.03 54.06 -3.49
N GLU A 573 35.64 54.97 -2.72
CA GLU A 573 35.80 54.83 -1.27
C GLU A 573 34.54 55.29 -0.52
N GLY A 574 34.16 54.57 0.54
CA GLY A 574 33.12 55.00 1.47
C GLY A 574 33.64 56.12 2.37
N TYR A 575 32.83 57.14 2.62
CA TYR A 575 33.15 58.24 3.53
C TYR A 575 31.94 58.60 4.40
N GLU A 576 32.22 59.31 5.48
CA GLU A 576 31.25 59.63 6.52
C GLU A 576 31.08 61.14 6.61
N VAL A 577 29.84 61.61 6.64
CA VAL A 577 29.46 63.00 6.94
C VAL A 577 28.87 63.02 8.34
N GLU A 578 29.44 63.83 9.22
CA GLU A 578 29.06 63.91 10.62
C GLU A 578 28.23 65.17 10.87
N ALA A 579 27.03 65.03 11.42
CA ALA A 579 26.19 66.14 11.85
C ALA A 579 26.12 66.18 13.38
N SER A 580 26.59 67.28 13.97
CA SER A 580 26.51 67.52 15.40
C SER A 580 25.18 68.16 15.77
N PHE A 581 24.44 67.51 16.65
CA PHE A 581 23.20 68.01 17.24
C PHE A 581 23.39 68.29 18.72
N ALA A 582 22.67 69.30 19.23
CA ALA A 582 22.48 69.50 20.66
C ALA A 582 21.03 69.20 21.04
N ASN A 583 20.83 68.30 22.01
CA ASN A 583 19.55 67.94 22.58
C ASN A 583 19.48 68.46 24.02
N GLU A 584 18.57 69.41 24.27
CA GLU A 584 18.34 70.00 25.60
C GLU A 584 17.39 69.17 26.48
N ALA A 585 16.82 68.08 25.96
CA ALA A 585 16.02 67.13 26.73
C ALA A 585 16.91 66.14 27.48
N ASP A 586 16.40 65.63 28.61
CA ASP A 586 17.09 64.64 29.45
C ASP A 586 16.91 63.18 28.94
N VAL A 587 16.30 63.01 27.76
CA VAL A 587 16.02 61.71 27.10
C VAL A 587 16.54 61.69 25.67
N THR A 588 16.83 60.51 25.13
CA THR A 588 17.20 60.35 23.71
C THR A 588 15.99 60.63 22.83
N LEU A 589 16.14 61.52 21.84
CA LEU A 589 15.05 61.93 20.95
C LEU A 589 15.19 61.31 19.56
N ALA A 590 14.09 60.78 19.02
CA ALA A 590 13.95 60.49 17.58
C ALA A 590 13.59 61.78 16.83
N VAL A 591 14.39 62.13 15.84
CA VAL A 591 14.34 63.44 15.16
C VAL A 591 14.36 63.24 13.64
N PRO A 592 13.38 63.75 12.88
CA PRO A 592 13.41 63.68 11.42
C PRO A 592 14.34 64.75 10.87
N VAL A 593 15.38 64.34 10.13
CA VAL A 593 16.33 65.23 9.47
C VAL A 593 16.26 65.00 7.96
N THR A 594 16.36 66.07 7.19
CA THR A 594 16.51 65.99 5.73
C THR A 594 17.99 65.99 5.42
N TYR A 595 18.49 64.91 4.82
CA TYR A 595 19.86 64.82 4.34
C TYR A 595 19.88 64.86 2.82
N ALA A 596 20.72 65.72 2.25
CA ALA A 596 20.83 65.93 0.82
C ALA A 596 22.25 65.69 0.34
N VAL A 597 22.40 64.93 -0.74
CA VAL A 597 23.66 64.76 -1.48
C VAL A 597 23.51 65.45 -2.83
N GLY A 598 24.12 66.62 -2.98
CA GLY A 598 23.87 67.50 -4.12
C GLY A 598 22.41 67.95 -4.18
N ASN A 599 21.66 67.47 -5.18
CA ASN A 599 20.23 67.80 -5.37
C ASN A 599 19.29 66.65 -4.95
N GLU A 600 19.83 65.54 -4.44
CA GLU A 600 19.04 64.39 -4.03
C GLU A 600 18.81 64.45 -2.52
N GLU A 601 17.59 64.75 -2.12
CA GLU A 601 17.17 64.84 -0.71
C GLU A 601 16.52 63.52 -0.26
N ARG A 602 16.80 63.11 0.98
CA ARG A 602 16.11 62.03 1.68
C ARG A 602 15.81 62.43 3.11
N GLU A 603 14.61 62.12 3.58
CA GLU A 603 14.25 62.25 5.00
C GLU A 603 14.69 61.00 5.77
N GLN A 604 15.25 61.20 6.95
CA GLN A 604 15.73 60.13 7.82
C GLN A 604 15.42 60.49 9.27
N VAL A 605 14.88 59.55 10.05
CA VAL A 605 14.76 59.71 11.50
C VAL A 605 16.08 59.27 12.14
N VAL A 606 16.64 60.13 12.99
CA VAL A 606 17.93 59.91 13.67
C VAL A 606 17.73 60.04 15.18
N THR A 607 18.49 59.27 15.96
CA THR A 607 18.45 59.31 17.43
C THR A 607 19.49 60.29 17.96
N ILE A 608 19.07 61.22 18.81
CA ILE A 608 19.91 62.25 19.41
C ILE A 608 19.92 62.07 20.93
N ASP A 609 21.01 61.53 21.49
CA ASP A 609 21.18 61.39 22.94
C ASP A 609 21.23 62.77 23.65
N PRO A 610 20.91 62.84 24.96
CA PRO A 610 20.98 64.07 25.75
C PRO A 610 22.34 64.77 25.68
N GLY A 611 22.33 66.10 25.56
CA GLY A 611 23.54 66.90 25.46
C GLY A 611 24.00 67.09 24.02
N SER A 612 25.19 66.59 23.65
CA SER A 612 25.73 66.73 22.29
C SER A 612 25.93 65.35 21.68
N SER A 613 25.31 65.13 20.52
CA SER A 613 25.31 63.86 19.80
C SER A 613 25.75 64.11 18.37
N THR A 614 26.49 63.16 17.79
CA THR A 614 26.94 63.23 16.40
C THR A 614 26.27 62.11 15.63
N VAL A 615 25.55 62.47 14.57
CA VAL A 615 24.93 61.52 13.65
C VAL A 615 25.80 61.39 12.43
N THR A 616 26.06 60.16 12.00
CA THR A 616 26.94 59.88 10.86
C THR A 616 26.12 59.40 9.67
N PHE A 617 26.35 60.00 8.50
CA PHE A 617 25.77 59.59 7.23
C PHE A 617 26.87 59.02 6.34
N SER A 618 26.78 57.73 6.03
CA SER A 618 27.75 57.08 5.16
C SER A 618 27.37 57.25 3.69
N GLU A 619 28.33 57.63 2.87
CA GLU A 619 28.20 57.82 1.43
C GLU A 619 29.33 57.12 0.69
N THR A 620 29.16 56.88 -0.62
CA THR A 620 30.23 56.34 -1.47
C THR A 620 30.66 57.37 -2.51
N ALA A 621 31.96 57.59 -2.62
CA ALA A 621 32.51 58.57 -3.55
C ALA A 621 32.24 58.17 -5.01
N PRO A 622 31.64 59.05 -5.83
CA PRO A 622 31.37 58.73 -7.24
C PRO A 622 32.69 58.51 -8.02
N ASP A 623 32.69 57.55 -8.95
CA ASP A 623 33.87 57.19 -9.77
C ASP A 623 34.39 58.31 -10.68
N SER A 624 33.64 59.40 -10.83
CA SER A 624 33.96 60.52 -11.72
C SER A 624 34.83 61.58 -11.05
N ALA A 625 36.03 61.82 -11.59
CA ALA A 625 36.93 62.84 -11.06
C ALA A 625 36.46 64.28 -11.36
N GLY A 626 36.28 65.08 -10.30
CA GLY A 626 36.45 66.54 -10.37
C GLY A 626 35.27 67.45 -10.02
N THR A 627 34.17 66.94 -9.46
CA THR A 627 33.10 67.79 -8.89
C THR A 627 33.02 67.56 -7.40
N ALA A 628 33.18 68.63 -6.62
CA ALA A 628 32.91 68.61 -5.19
C ALA A 628 31.42 68.36 -4.96
N VAL A 629 31.09 67.48 -4.02
CA VAL A 629 29.70 67.12 -3.69
C VAL A 629 29.34 67.84 -2.39
N GLU A 630 28.25 68.59 -2.42
CA GLU A 630 27.71 69.26 -1.24
C GLU A 630 26.76 68.32 -0.51
N HIS A 631 26.97 68.20 0.80
CA HIS A 631 26.15 67.43 1.71
C HIS A 631 25.44 68.41 2.62
N THR A 632 24.11 68.41 2.59
CA THR A 632 23.31 69.30 3.44
C THR A 632 22.51 68.46 4.42
N VAL A 633 22.54 68.83 5.70
CA VAL A 633 21.65 68.28 6.73
C VAL A 633 20.75 69.41 7.18
N ALA A 634 19.43 69.22 7.12
CA ALA A 634 18.44 70.18 7.54
C ALA A 634 17.52 69.61 8.62
N TYR A 635 17.18 70.45 9.58
CA TYR A 635 16.30 70.14 10.71
C TYR A 635 15.60 71.41 11.19
N ASP A 636 14.27 71.35 11.38
CA ASP A 636 13.41 72.43 11.92
C ASP A 636 13.75 73.84 11.37
N GLY A 637 13.87 73.94 10.04
CA GLY A 637 14.19 75.19 9.34
C GLY A 637 15.65 75.67 9.42
N SER A 638 16.51 74.94 10.13
CA SER A 638 17.97 75.12 10.16
C SER A 638 18.64 74.15 9.18
N ALA A 639 19.73 74.55 8.53
CA ALA A 639 20.50 73.68 7.64
C ALA A 639 22.00 73.94 7.79
N GLY A 640 22.79 72.86 7.84
CA GLY A 640 24.25 72.88 7.80
C GLY A 640 24.73 72.14 6.56
N SER A 641 25.88 72.53 6.02
CA SER A 641 26.42 71.91 4.79
C SER A 641 27.92 71.70 4.88
N ALA A 642 28.39 70.55 4.43
CA ALA A 642 29.81 70.26 4.21
C ALA A 642 30.05 69.88 2.75
N THR A 643 31.25 70.13 2.23
CA THR A 643 31.60 69.79 0.85
C THR A 643 32.77 68.83 0.83
N VAL A 644 32.63 67.73 0.10
CA VAL A 644 33.71 66.76 -0.12
C VAL A 644 34.30 66.99 -1.50
N ASP A 645 35.60 67.33 -1.58
CA ASP A 645 36.28 67.49 -2.88
C ASP A 645 36.41 66.12 -3.57
N GLY A 646 35.98 66.06 -4.84
CA GLY A 646 36.30 64.92 -5.72
C GLY A 646 37.82 64.83 -6.01
N PRO A 647 38.34 63.65 -6.38
CA PRO A 647 39.78 63.41 -6.49
C PRO A 647 40.49 64.36 -7.48
N ARG A 648 41.56 65.04 -7.03
CA ARG A 648 42.34 65.99 -7.83
C ARG A 648 43.15 65.27 -8.92
N ARG A 649 42.93 65.62 -10.20
CA ARG A 649 43.81 65.20 -11.32
C ARG A 649 45.26 65.64 -11.07
N ALA A 650 46.16 64.70 -10.83
CA ALA A 650 47.60 64.97 -10.71
C ALA A 650 48.20 65.58 -12.00
N GLY A 651 48.52 66.87 -11.96
CA GLY A 651 49.14 67.62 -13.07
C GLY A 651 50.67 67.57 -13.08
N VAL A 652 51.20 66.81 -14.04
CA VAL A 652 52.58 66.74 -14.59
C VAL A 652 53.57 67.86 -14.19
N GLY A 653 54.53 67.53 -13.32
CA GLY A 653 55.74 68.32 -13.04
C GLY A 653 56.97 67.83 -13.82
N ARG A 654 57.46 68.66 -14.76
CA ARG A 654 58.65 68.43 -15.59
C ARG A 654 59.94 68.26 -14.77
N ARG A 655 60.71 67.19 -14.99
CA ARG A 655 62.17 67.16 -14.77
C ARG A 655 62.91 66.66 -16.01
N ARG A 656 63.79 67.52 -16.55
CA ARG A 656 64.79 67.21 -17.58
C ARG A 656 65.89 66.32 -16.98
N ARG A 657 66.33 65.28 -17.69
CA ARG A 657 67.76 65.05 -18.03
C ARG A 657 67.95 63.95 -19.10
N HIS A 658 68.90 64.26 -19.99
CA HIS A 658 69.58 63.56 -21.07
C HIS A 658 69.42 62.04 -21.37
N ARG A 659 69.07 61.78 -22.64
CA ARG A 659 69.81 61.11 -23.76
C ARG A 659 70.39 59.67 -23.61
N ARG A 660 70.03 58.88 -24.64
CA ARG A 660 70.47 57.53 -25.14
C ARG A 660 69.39 56.48 -24.84
N GLY A 661 68.85 55.68 -25.76
CA GLY A 661 69.20 55.30 -27.13
C GLY A 661 68.83 53.82 -27.27
N ASP A 662 68.35 53.39 -28.46
CA ASP A 662 67.98 52.02 -28.87
C ASP A 662 66.69 51.41 -28.25
N ARG A 663 65.92 50.53 -28.90
CA ARG A 663 65.63 50.12 -30.30
C ARG A 663 64.63 48.95 -30.15
N ASP A 664 63.61 48.85 -31.01
CA ASP A 664 62.88 47.62 -31.40
C ASP A 664 62.15 46.84 -30.27
N ARG A 665 61.01 46.14 -30.42
CA ARG A 665 60.19 45.64 -31.53
C ARG A 665 58.90 45.06 -30.91
N ARG A 666 57.80 45.13 -31.68
CA ARG A 666 56.75 44.11 -31.99
C ARG A 666 56.49 42.98 -30.96
N GLU A 667 55.26 42.56 -30.64
CA GLU A 667 54.12 42.12 -31.47
C GLU A 667 52.90 41.91 -30.53
N HIS A 668 51.72 42.45 -30.82
CA HIS A 668 50.53 41.76 -31.37
C HIS A 668 50.15 40.39 -30.77
N GLY A 669 48.92 40.32 -30.23
CA GLY A 669 48.20 39.06 -29.99
C GLY A 669 46.78 39.31 -29.49
N GLN A 670 45.82 39.44 -30.41
CA GLN A 670 44.38 39.37 -30.19
C GLN A 670 43.92 37.89 -30.14
N HIS A 671 42.99 37.56 -29.25
CA HIS A 671 41.89 36.60 -29.44
C HIS A 671 40.94 36.78 -28.24
N ARG A 672 39.68 37.24 -28.39
CA ARG A 672 38.45 36.64 -28.96
C ARG A 672 38.12 35.23 -28.43
N GLY A 673 36.90 35.12 -27.91
CA GLY A 673 36.18 33.88 -27.64
C GLY A 673 34.99 34.17 -26.73
N ASP A 674 33.82 34.30 -27.35
CA ASP A 674 32.49 34.38 -26.72
C ASP A 674 32.13 33.05 -26.02
N ASP A 675 31.41 33.12 -24.90
CA ASP A 675 30.01 32.65 -24.71
C ASP A 675 29.45 33.20 -23.40
#